data_AF-A0A6C0CY85-F1
#
_entry.id   AF-A0A6C0CY85-F1
#
_cell.length_a   1.000
_cell.length_b   1.000
_cell.length_c   1.000
_cell.angle_alpha   90.00
_cell.angle_beta   90.00
_cell.angle_gamma   90.00
#
_symmetry.space_group_name_H-M   'P 1'
#
loop_
_entity.id
_entity.type
_entity.pdbx_description
1 polymer ?
#
loop_
_entity_poly.entity_id
_entity_poly.type
_entity_poly.pdbx_seq_one_letter_code
_entity_poly.pdbx_strand_id
1 'polypeptide(L)'
;MTELGFQLAKEFTDGMKIPKCLKDLPPPLGWWMSEKYDGYRARMHPTLGTLVTRQNKPLVVPDWFINATKTFKYNPDGELLCYDGELFAGRDNFQKMGVVRRKDPSDEDWFPIKYVVYDFPEMECGFEKRTAALKFFVDEAHENWIKFQQTNPKFKDVSCPIVLCDQHKVESIEQMNKFYEDIISNKGEGIMLKHPTALCEKKRSSFLLKFKPKFDAEGVIVGYKDGTGKYDGMLGAFLCKPLINAGNYQVVDDNPEHIFAISGMNDEIRENYKETHPINTVVTYQYAGYTKAGIPRFANYLRKRDDVVIKDKSPNKCVDVRNNIINVFNKISKYYKINGDSIKSRSYLKGIEALKLVGDDIDLTKQNISKLKGIGPSLLGKIMEVKETGTCEFLEKLQKDDPKEIFQKIYGVGPKKANELVKMGFNTIDDIVKSGKLDIFNEKQLLGIKYYDDINTRIPRKEIEQHEQLLIDIFGSIDPDGDLTIAGSYRRGKSDSGDIDVLIKTDDIAYFKRFIEELFSEGYLTEELANGHKKFMGLCNLESDLPNRRIDIMYTKPDQYPFAILYFTGSKEFNQKMRQHANEKGFTLNEHGIDEYSEDPNAICNPIDPNDIDIIDEKDIFDLLEYDYVHPTKR
;
A
#
# COMPACT_ATOMS: atom_id res chain seq x y z
N MET A 1 40.96 16.77 32.75
CA MET A 1 39.68 16.05 32.81
C MET A 1 39.92 14.67 32.24
N THR A 2 39.58 13.61 32.97
CA THR A 2 39.79 12.23 32.53
C THR A 2 38.90 11.95 31.33
N GLU A 3 39.49 11.72 30.15
CA GLU A 3 38.69 11.36 28.96
C GLU A 3 38.08 9.97 29.13
N LEU A 4 36.77 9.86 28.89
CA LEU A 4 36.09 8.57 28.85
C LEU A 4 36.38 7.88 27.52
N GLY A 5 36.79 6.61 27.60
CA GLY A 5 36.98 5.75 26.43
C GLY A 5 35.66 5.13 25.96
N PHE A 6 35.54 4.87 24.67
CA PHE A 6 34.35 4.26 24.07
C PHE A 6 34.73 3.00 23.30
N GLN A 7 34.06 1.88 23.57
CA GLN A 7 34.21 0.67 22.76
C GLN A 7 33.43 0.80 21.45
N LEU A 8 34.09 0.58 20.31
CA LEU A 8 33.48 0.72 18.99
C LEU A 8 33.22 -0.65 18.36
N ALA A 9 32.00 -0.84 17.85
CA ALA A 9 31.62 -2.08 17.18
C ALA A 9 32.37 -2.31 15.86
N LYS A 10 32.77 -3.56 15.59
CA LYS A 10 33.03 -4.04 14.23
C LYS A 10 31.75 -4.49 13.56
N GLU A 11 31.78 -4.65 12.25
CA GLU A 11 30.63 -5.17 11.50
C GLU A 11 30.64 -6.69 11.54
N PHE A 12 29.47 -7.29 11.79
CA PHE A 12 29.26 -8.72 11.67
C PHE A 12 28.86 -9.04 10.23
N THR A 13 29.58 -9.97 9.61
CA THR A 13 29.24 -10.54 8.30
C THR A 13 29.40 -12.04 8.40
N ASP A 14 28.59 -12.77 7.64
CA ASP A 14 28.78 -14.21 7.52
C ASP A 14 30.20 -14.52 6.99
N GLY A 15 30.84 -15.52 7.57
CA GLY A 15 32.23 -15.89 7.25
C GLY A 15 33.31 -14.88 7.63
N MET A 16 33.05 -13.89 8.51
CA MET A 16 34.07 -12.92 8.91
C MET A 16 35.31 -13.59 9.53
N LYS A 17 36.51 -13.06 9.25
CA LYS A 17 37.74 -13.53 9.90
C LYS A 17 37.69 -13.21 11.40
N ILE A 18 37.62 -14.26 12.22
CA ILE A 18 37.63 -14.14 13.68
C ILE A 18 39.07 -14.14 14.22
N PRO A 19 39.41 -13.27 15.19
CA PRO A 19 40.67 -13.35 15.93
C PRO A 19 40.87 -14.71 16.60
N LYS A 20 42.13 -15.13 16.79
CA LYS A 20 42.46 -16.40 17.45
C LYS A 20 41.81 -16.54 18.84
N CYS A 21 41.69 -15.45 19.59
CA CYS A 21 41.07 -15.43 20.92
C CYS A 21 39.55 -15.65 20.93
N LEU A 22 38.88 -15.65 19.77
CA LEU A 22 37.44 -15.90 19.63
C LEU A 22 37.14 -17.29 19.06
N LYS A 23 38.15 -18.14 18.84
CA LYS A 23 37.94 -19.47 18.25
C LYS A 23 37.09 -20.40 19.11
N ASP A 24 37.20 -20.29 20.43
CA ASP A 24 36.48 -21.16 21.37
C ASP A 24 35.00 -20.77 21.52
N LEU A 25 34.64 -19.52 21.19
CA LEU A 25 33.27 -19.02 21.19
C LEU A 25 33.05 -18.04 20.03
N PRO A 26 32.93 -18.55 18.79
CA PRO A 26 32.73 -17.70 17.63
C PRO A 26 31.34 -17.03 17.67
N PRO A 27 31.20 -15.79 17.19
CA PRO A 27 29.90 -15.15 17.06
C PRO A 27 29.06 -15.85 15.96
N PRO A 28 27.71 -15.83 16.07
CA PRO A 28 26.94 -15.14 17.09
C PRO A 28 26.48 -16.06 18.24
N LEU A 29 26.63 -17.38 18.13
CA LEU A 29 26.05 -18.33 19.09
C LEU A 29 26.68 -18.18 20.48
N GLY A 30 25.83 -18.09 21.51
CA GLY A 30 26.25 -17.88 22.90
C GLY A 30 26.64 -16.44 23.26
N TRP A 31 26.63 -15.52 22.28
CA TRP A 31 26.81 -14.09 22.53
C TRP A 31 25.49 -13.44 22.97
N TRP A 32 25.57 -12.21 23.48
CA TRP A 32 24.40 -11.41 23.82
C TRP A 32 24.02 -10.50 22.67
N MET A 33 22.74 -10.48 22.30
CA MET A 33 22.15 -9.60 21.31
C MET A 33 21.24 -8.53 21.95
N SER A 34 21.15 -7.37 21.32
CA SER A 34 20.28 -6.26 21.71
C SER A 34 19.97 -5.37 20.51
N GLU A 35 18.96 -4.52 20.60
CA GLU A 35 18.70 -3.51 19.56
C GLU A 35 19.92 -2.58 19.40
N LYS A 36 20.26 -2.31 18.14
CA LYS A 36 21.12 -1.20 17.78
C LYS A 36 20.24 0.04 17.66
N TYR A 37 20.36 0.94 18.61
CA TYR A 37 19.75 2.26 18.54
C TYR A 37 20.50 3.16 17.55
N ASP A 38 19.78 4.17 17.04
CA ASP A 38 20.24 5.15 16.07
C ASP A 38 20.38 6.58 16.64
N GLY A 39 20.31 6.74 17.95
CA GLY A 39 20.36 8.00 18.68
C GLY A 39 21.78 8.58 18.90
N TYR A 40 21.91 9.38 19.96
CA TYR A 40 23.19 10.04 20.31
C TYR A 40 23.88 9.30 21.46
N ARG A 41 24.96 8.59 21.13
CA ARG A 41 25.78 7.90 22.14
C ARG A 41 26.34 8.86 23.16
N ALA A 42 26.12 8.54 24.43
CA ALA A 42 26.52 9.36 25.56
C ALA A 42 27.02 8.49 26.72
N ARG A 43 27.82 9.07 27.61
CA ARG A 43 28.26 8.45 28.86
C ARG A 43 28.09 9.43 30.00
N MET A 44 27.67 8.97 31.18
CA MET A 44 27.69 9.81 32.38
C MET A 44 29.14 10.08 32.79
N HIS A 45 29.51 11.35 32.93
CA HIS A 45 30.86 11.73 33.32
C HIS A 45 30.97 11.83 34.85
N PRO A 46 31.96 11.16 35.47
CA PRO A 46 31.97 10.94 36.92
C PRO A 46 32.16 12.23 37.72
N THR A 47 32.87 13.21 37.16
CA THR A 47 33.17 14.49 37.83
C THR A 47 32.43 15.70 37.28
N LEU A 48 31.88 15.64 36.06
CA LEU A 48 31.21 16.80 35.45
C LEU A 48 29.73 16.85 35.81
N GLY A 49 29.17 15.76 36.34
CA GLY A 49 27.77 15.68 36.71
C GLY A 49 26.80 15.82 35.53
N THR A 50 27.28 15.55 34.30
CA THR A 50 26.50 15.57 33.06
C THR A 50 26.93 14.45 32.12
N LEU A 51 26.19 14.23 31.05
CA LEU A 51 26.51 13.33 29.96
C LEU A 51 27.57 13.93 29.03
N VAL A 52 28.48 13.10 28.52
CA VAL A 52 29.45 13.46 27.49
C VAL A 52 29.24 12.64 26.22
N THR A 53 29.46 13.29 25.07
CA THR A 53 29.47 12.64 23.76
C THR A 53 30.69 11.74 23.58
N ARG A 54 30.72 10.96 22.50
CA ARG A 54 31.90 10.16 22.09
C ARG A 54 33.18 10.97 21.96
N GLN A 55 33.10 12.25 21.60
CA GLN A 55 34.24 13.16 21.51
C GLN A 55 34.57 13.82 22.86
N ASN A 56 34.07 13.28 23.99
CA ASN A 56 34.21 13.83 25.33
C ASN A 56 33.69 15.27 25.49
N LYS A 57 32.79 15.71 24.60
CA LYS A 57 32.13 17.02 24.74
C LYS A 57 30.96 16.92 25.72
N PRO A 58 30.89 17.76 26.77
CA PRO A 58 29.75 17.81 27.69
C PRO A 58 28.46 18.20 26.97
N LEU A 59 27.35 17.57 27.34
CA LEU A 59 26.01 17.91 26.89
C LEU A 59 25.34 18.84 27.90
N VAL A 60 24.57 19.80 27.40
CA VAL A 60 23.66 20.60 28.22
C VAL A 60 22.31 19.89 28.23
N VAL A 61 21.83 19.61 29.43
CA VAL A 61 20.80 18.62 29.72
C VAL A 61 19.92 19.17 30.84
N PRO A 62 18.59 18.96 30.83
CA PRO A 62 17.73 19.43 31.90
C PRO A 62 18.11 18.80 33.25
N ASP A 63 18.00 19.59 34.32
CA ASP A 63 18.37 19.14 35.67
C ASP A 63 17.56 17.92 36.12
N TRP A 64 16.25 17.88 35.82
CA TRP A 64 15.40 16.74 36.16
C TRP A 64 15.86 15.45 35.47
N PHE A 65 16.31 15.55 34.21
CA PHE A 65 16.73 14.40 33.41
C PHE A 65 18.01 13.81 34.00
N ILE A 66 18.97 14.69 34.30
CA ILE A 66 20.22 14.28 34.93
C ILE A 66 20.00 13.73 36.33
N ASN A 67 19.21 14.39 37.17
CA ASN A 67 18.93 13.93 38.53
C ASN A 67 18.25 12.57 38.54
N ALA A 68 17.36 12.30 37.58
CA ALA A 68 16.73 10.99 37.41
C ALA A 68 17.71 9.91 36.93
N THR A 69 18.77 10.28 36.21
CA THR A 69 19.81 9.34 35.76
C THR A 69 20.91 9.15 36.80
N LYS A 70 21.12 10.11 37.71
CA LYS A 70 22.14 10.10 38.78
C LYS A 70 21.72 9.23 39.99
N THR A 71 21.42 7.96 39.78
CA THR A 71 21.55 6.99 40.88
C THR A 71 23.06 6.80 41.13
N PHE A 72 23.51 6.76 42.38
CA PHE A 72 24.94 6.64 42.69
C PHE A 72 25.33 5.17 42.82
N LYS A 73 26.29 4.70 42.02
CA LYS A 73 27.09 3.51 42.34
C LYS A 73 28.56 3.82 42.20
N TYR A 74 29.30 3.52 43.25
CA TYR A 74 30.74 3.67 43.32
C TYR A 74 31.40 2.31 43.00
N ASN A 75 32.57 2.33 42.37
CA ASN A 75 33.44 1.17 42.34
C ASN A 75 34.04 0.92 43.76
N PRO A 76 34.74 -0.21 43.99
CA PRO A 76 35.35 -0.51 45.28
C PRO A 76 36.33 0.57 45.80
N ASP A 77 36.89 1.38 44.90
CA ASP A 77 37.82 2.48 45.20
C ASP A 77 37.10 3.82 45.49
N GLY A 78 35.76 3.82 45.48
CA GLY A 78 34.95 5.01 45.80
C GLY A 78 34.72 5.96 44.61
N GLU A 79 34.99 5.54 43.38
CA GLU A 79 34.77 6.33 42.16
C GLU A 79 33.43 6.01 41.48
N LEU A 80 32.76 7.01 40.92
CA LEU A 80 31.46 6.83 40.27
C LEU A 80 31.57 5.96 39.01
N LEU A 81 30.75 4.90 38.91
CA LEU A 81 30.67 4.06 37.72
C LEU A 81 29.97 4.81 36.57
N CYS A 82 30.59 4.81 35.39
CA CYS A 82 30.14 5.58 34.23
C CYS A 82 29.38 4.69 33.24
N TYR A 83 28.06 4.70 33.28
CA TYR A 83 27.25 3.91 32.35
C TYR A 83 27.32 4.46 30.92
N ASP A 84 27.42 3.54 29.95
CA ASP A 84 27.40 3.79 28.50
C ASP A 84 26.02 3.47 27.95
N GLY A 85 25.56 4.35 27.08
CA GLY A 85 24.21 4.29 26.54
C GLY A 85 24.01 5.19 25.36
N GLU A 86 22.75 5.34 24.98
CA GLU A 86 22.32 6.17 23.88
C GLU A 86 21.11 7.01 24.24
N LEU A 87 21.19 8.32 23.97
CA LEU A 87 20.04 9.21 24.02
C LEU A 87 19.16 8.94 22.80
N PHE A 88 17.89 8.59 23.02
CA PHE A 88 17.01 8.02 22.01
C PHE A 88 15.60 8.57 22.14
N ALA A 89 15.02 9.02 21.02
CA ALA A 89 13.67 9.60 20.94
C ALA A 89 12.61 8.62 20.39
N GLY A 90 12.93 7.32 20.36
CA GLY A 90 12.12 6.30 19.70
C GLY A 90 12.51 6.08 18.23
N ARG A 91 12.01 4.97 17.66
CA ARG A 91 12.29 4.57 16.28
C ARG A 91 11.73 5.60 15.29
N ASP A 92 12.44 5.81 14.17
CA ASP A 92 12.09 6.80 13.12
C ASP A 92 12.04 8.26 13.61
N ASN A 93 12.61 8.56 14.79
CA ASN A 93 12.62 9.90 15.37
C ASN A 93 14.03 10.52 15.45
N PHE A 94 15.04 9.99 14.75
CA PHE A 94 16.41 10.53 14.80
C PHE A 94 16.50 12.04 14.53
N GLN A 95 15.64 12.57 13.64
CA GLN A 95 15.62 14.01 13.37
C GLN A 95 15.26 14.86 14.60
N LYS A 96 14.44 14.31 15.52
CA LYS A 96 14.10 14.97 16.79
C LYS A 96 15.28 15.02 17.75
N MET A 97 16.30 14.18 17.57
CA MET A 97 17.51 14.18 18.41
C MET A 97 18.36 15.45 18.29
N GLY A 98 18.03 16.36 17.37
CA GLY A 98 18.64 17.69 17.32
C GLY A 98 18.53 18.46 18.64
N VAL A 99 17.53 18.16 19.48
CA VAL A 99 17.33 18.76 20.81
C VAL A 99 18.51 18.55 21.76
N VAL A 100 19.19 17.40 21.68
CA VAL A 100 20.34 17.04 22.57
C VAL A 100 21.56 17.94 22.34
N ARG A 101 21.63 18.64 21.21
CA ARG A 101 22.74 19.54 20.86
C ARG A 101 22.46 21.01 21.18
N ARG A 102 21.27 21.34 21.67
CA ARG A 102 20.91 22.72 22.02
C ARG A 102 21.65 23.15 23.28
N LYS A 103 21.99 24.43 23.37
CA LYS A 103 22.64 25.03 24.54
C LYS A 103 21.66 25.42 25.64
N ASP A 104 20.39 25.54 25.29
CA ASP A 104 19.29 25.91 26.18
C ASP A 104 18.18 24.86 26.03
N PRO A 105 18.23 23.76 26.80
CA PRO A 105 17.27 22.67 26.69
C PRO A 105 15.97 23.01 27.42
N SER A 106 14.82 22.92 26.73
CA SER A 106 13.52 22.97 27.39
C SER A 106 13.09 21.59 27.87
N ASP A 107 12.29 21.54 28.94
CA ASP A 107 11.78 20.29 29.48
C ASP A 107 10.89 19.56 28.46
N GLU A 108 10.05 20.30 27.75
CA GLU A 108 9.06 19.78 26.82
C GLU A 108 9.72 19.08 25.62
N ASP A 109 10.85 19.59 25.14
CA ASP A 109 11.64 18.96 24.09
C ASP A 109 12.36 17.68 24.55
N TRP A 110 12.59 17.56 25.87
CA TRP A 110 13.31 16.45 26.48
C TRP A 110 12.42 15.34 27.05
N PHE A 111 11.13 15.60 27.29
CA PHE A 111 10.16 14.56 27.70
C PHE A 111 10.16 13.28 26.85
N PRO A 112 10.26 13.33 25.49
CA PRO A 112 10.30 12.11 24.69
C PRO A 112 11.68 11.42 24.66
N ILE A 113 12.73 12.06 25.19
CA ILE A 113 14.10 11.52 25.15
C ILE A 113 14.27 10.49 26.27
N LYS A 114 14.90 9.38 25.94
CA LYS A 114 15.35 8.34 26.89
C LYS A 114 16.85 8.18 26.82
N TYR A 115 17.49 7.96 27.96
CA TYR A 115 18.84 7.48 28.03
C TYR A 115 18.82 5.96 28.17
N VAL A 116 18.98 5.28 27.05
CA VAL A 116 18.96 3.83 26.97
C VAL A 116 20.36 3.30 27.27
N VAL A 117 20.55 2.74 28.47
CA VAL A 117 21.85 2.28 28.98
C VAL A 117 22.04 0.80 28.68
N TYR A 118 23.26 0.42 28.27
CA TYR A 118 23.55 -0.95 27.85
C TYR A 118 24.83 -1.55 28.44
N ASP A 119 25.73 -0.76 29.05
CA ASP A 119 26.95 -1.32 29.66
C ASP A 119 27.55 -0.42 30.77
N PHE A 120 28.44 -1.01 31.58
CA PHE A 120 29.30 -0.35 32.57
C PHE A 120 30.79 -0.56 32.23
N PRO A 121 31.39 0.22 31.33
CA PRO A 121 32.74 -0.05 30.83
C PRO A 121 33.86 -0.13 31.88
N GLU A 122 33.70 0.53 33.04
CA GLU A 122 34.68 0.57 34.12
C GLU A 122 34.61 -0.66 35.04
N MET A 123 33.58 -1.50 34.95
CA MET A 123 33.53 -2.74 35.71
C MET A 123 34.46 -3.78 35.06
N GLU A 124 35.54 -4.15 35.76
CA GLU A 124 36.52 -5.14 35.32
C GLU A 124 36.01 -6.59 35.41
N CYS A 125 34.87 -6.86 34.79
CA CYS A 125 34.28 -8.19 34.71
C CYS A 125 33.59 -8.41 33.35
N GLY A 126 33.16 -9.64 33.07
CA GLY A 126 32.48 -9.98 31.81
C GLY A 126 31.12 -9.28 31.65
N PHE A 127 30.69 -9.09 30.40
CA PHE A 127 29.45 -8.41 30.04
C PHE A 127 28.23 -8.92 30.82
N GLU A 128 28.10 -10.23 31.02
CA GLU A 128 27.00 -10.84 31.80
C GLU A 128 26.87 -10.25 33.21
N LYS A 129 27.99 -10.10 33.91
CA LYS A 129 28.03 -9.52 35.26
C LYS A 129 27.74 -8.02 35.24
N ARG A 130 28.21 -7.31 34.21
CA ARG A 130 27.98 -5.86 34.04
C ARG A 130 26.51 -5.56 33.76
N THR A 131 25.86 -6.32 32.88
CA THR A 131 24.43 -6.18 32.57
C THR A 131 23.56 -6.47 33.80
N ALA A 132 23.88 -7.50 34.60
CA ALA A 132 23.16 -7.78 35.83
C ALA A 132 23.25 -6.62 36.83
N ALA A 133 24.44 -6.03 37.00
CA ALA A 133 24.64 -4.85 37.85
C ALA A 133 23.90 -3.61 37.33
N LEU A 134 23.84 -3.43 36.00
CA LEU A 134 23.13 -2.35 35.32
C LEU A 134 21.61 -2.48 35.48
N LYS A 135 21.07 -3.70 35.45
CA LYS A 135 19.64 -3.93 35.70
C LYS A 135 19.22 -3.41 37.08
N PHE A 136 19.92 -3.84 38.15
CA PHE A 136 19.64 -3.37 39.51
C PHE A 136 19.68 -1.83 39.61
N PHE A 137 20.63 -1.21 38.91
CA PHE A 137 20.78 0.24 38.91
C PHE A 137 19.59 0.97 38.28
N VAL A 138 19.10 0.47 37.14
CA VAL A 138 17.95 1.06 36.45
C VAL A 138 16.66 0.85 37.25
N ASP A 139 16.51 -0.32 37.89
CA ASP A 139 15.36 -0.61 38.76
C ASP A 139 15.30 0.39 39.94
N GLU A 140 16.43 0.66 40.60
CA GLU A 140 16.54 1.69 41.65
C GLU A 140 16.24 3.10 41.13
N ALA A 141 16.71 3.44 39.92
CA ALA A 141 16.42 4.72 39.28
C ALA A 141 14.92 4.90 39.01
N HIS A 142 14.23 3.83 38.61
CA HIS A 142 12.79 3.82 38.38
C HIS A 142 12.01 4.06 39.68
N GLU A 143 12.39 3.42 40.78
CA GLU A 143 11.77 3.66 42.09
C GLU A 143 11.94 5.13 42.54
N ASN A 144 13.13 5.68 42.36
CA ASN A 144 13.42 7.07 42.70
C ASN A 144 12.65 8.05 41.80
N TRP A 145 12.47 7.71 40.52
CA TRP A 145 11.66 8.50 39.60
C TRP A 145 10.19 8.55 40.01
N ILE A 146 9.61 7.42 40.42
CA ILE A 146 8.22 7.37 40.92
C ILE A 146 8.05 8.30 42.13
N LYS A 147 8.99 8.28 43.08
CA LYS A 147 8.98 9.18 44.24
C LYS A 147 9.10 10.66 43.83
N PHE A 148 9.96 10.96 42.85
CA PHE A 148 10.12 12.32 42.32
C PHE A 148 8.83 12.85 41.66
N GLN A 149 8.11 12.02 40.91
CA GLN A 149 6.86 12.39 40.26
C GLN A 149 5.74 12.73 41.26
N GLN A 150 5.72 12.07 42.43
CA GLN A 150 4.74 12.36 43.49
C GLN A 150 4.86 13.78 44.04
N THR A 151 6.07 14.35 44.05
CA THR A 151 6.33 15.71 44.56
C THR A 151 6.45 16.76 43.45
N ASN A 152 6.45 16.36 42.17
CA ASN A 152 6.60 17.26 41.04
C ASN A 152 5.53 17.01 39.95
N PRO A 153 4.33 17.61 40.07
CA PRO A 153 3.19 17.34 39.18
C PRO A 153 3.46 17.55 37.68
N LYS A 154 4.42 18.43 37.31
CA LYS A 154 4.85 18.66 35.92
C LYS A 154 5.27 17.36 35.21
N PHE A 155 5.81 16.39 35.95
CA PHE A 155 6.38 15.17 35.40
C PHE A 155 5.48 13.94 35.56
N LYS A 156 4.23 14.11 35.99
CA LYS A 156 3.30 13.00 36.29
C LYS A 156 3.15 12.01 35.12
N ASP A 157 3.10 12.53 33.89
CA ASP A 157 2.91 11.74 32.67
C ASP A 157 4.22 11.46 31.91
N VAL A 158 5.37 11.83 32.48
CA VAL A 158 6.70 11.65 31.88
C VAL A 158 7.30 10.33 32.39
N SER A 159 7.46 9.34 31.52
CA SER A 159 8.09 8.07 31.91
C SER A 159 9.56 8.28 32.32
N CYS A 160 10.11 7.36 33.13
CA CYS A 160 11.49 7.48 33.62
C CYS A 160 12.46 7.72 32.45
N PRO A 161 13.36 8.71 32.55
CA PRO A 161 14.26 9.04 31.45
C PRO A 161 15.35 7.99 31.23
N ILE A 162 15.75 7.22 32.25
CA ILE A 162 16.74 6.14 32.09
C ILE A 162 16.05 4.79 31.88
N VAL A 163 16.49 4.03 30.88
CA VAL A 163 15.89 2.75 30.51
C VAL A 163 17.00 1.74 30.23
N LEU A 164 16.82 0.51 30.69
CA LEU A 164 17.74 -0.59 30.39
C LEU A 164 17.52 -1.05 28.95
N CYS A 165 18.60 -1.19 28.18
CA CYS A 165 18.55 -1.87 26.89
C CYS A 165 18.31 -3.37 27.07
N ASP A 166 17.22 -3.89 26.51
CA ASP A 166 16.91 -5.31 26.54
C ASP A 166 18.04 -6.14 25.90
N GLN A 167 18.50 -7.15 26.64
CA GLN A 167 19.58 -8.06 26.22
C GLN A 167 19.04 -9.49 26.19
N HIS A 168 19.36 -10.22 25.13
CA HIS A 168 18.99 -11.63 24.97
C HIS A 168 20.22 -12.45 24.63
N LYS A 169 20.34 -13.65 25.16
CA LYS A 169 21.38 -14.59 24.72
C LYS A 169 20.98 -15.19 23.37
N VAL A 170 21.93 -15.28 22.45
CA VAL A 170 21.74 -15.94 21.16
C VAL A 170 21.85 -17.45 21.37
N GLU A 171 20.70 -18.12 21.40
CA GLU A 171 20.57 -19.57 21.58
C GLU A 171 20.52 -20.31 20.24
N SER A 172 20.06 -19.64 19.17
CA SER A 172 20.13 -20.15 17.81
C SER A 172 20.22 -19.03 16.77
N ILE A 173 20.62 -19.38 15.54
CA ILE A 173 20.67 -18.44 14.42
C ILE A 173 19.26 -17.98 14.04
N GLU A 174 18.28 -18.88 14.08
CA GLU A 174 16.88 -18.58 13.78
C GLU A 174 16.29 -17.58 14.77
N GLN A 175 16.60 -17.74 16.06
CA GLN A 175 16.19 -16.79 17.10
C GLN A 175 16.80 -15.41 16.86
N MET A 176 18.09 -15.35 16.52
CA MET A 176 18.76 -14.08 16.22
C MET A 176 18.17 -13.42 14.98
N ASN A 177 17.94 -14.19 13.90
CA ASN A 177 17.36 -13.67 12.66
C ASN A 177 15.95 -13.15 12.87
N LYS A 178 15.11 -13.87 13.61
CA LYS A 178 13.77 -13.41 13.98
C LYS A 178 13.83 -12.12 14.79
N PHE A 179 14.69 -12.05 15.81
CA PHE A 179 14.89 -10.83 16.59
C PHE A 179 15.36 -9.66 15.71
N TYR A 180 16.28 -9.92 14.79
CA TYR A 180 16.75 -8.92 13.82
C TYR A 180 15.61 -8.44 12.90
N GLU A 181 14.84 -9.34 12.31
CA GLU A 181 13.69 -9.04 11.44
C GLU A 181 12.60 -8.26 12.19
N ASP A 182 12.33 -8.62 13.45
CA ASP A 182 11.40 -7.89 14.32
C ASP A 182 11.90 -6.46 14.58
N ILE A 183 13.21 -6.27 14.81
CA ILE A 183 13.78 -4.92 14.97
C ILE A 183 13.65 -4.11 13.66
N ILE A 184 14.01 -4.70 12.52
CA ILE A 184 13.97 -4.00 11.22
C ILE A 184 12.54 -3.67 10.79
N SER A 185 11.60 -4.61 10.91
CA SER A 185 10.18 -4.41 10.56
C SER A 185 9.54 -3.30 11.39
N ASN A 186 9.99 -3.12 12.63
CA ASN A 186 9.56 -2.02 13.48
C ASN A 186 10.42 -0.75 13.34
N LYS A 187 11.20 -0.62 12.26
CA LYS A 187 12.05 0.55 11.91
C LYS A 187 13.25 0.80 12.83
N GLY A 188 13.79 -0.23 13.50
CA GLY A 188 15.06 -0.15 14.22
C GLY A 188 16.28 -0.23 13.28
N GLU A 189 17.47 0.14 13.77
CA GLU A 189 18.68 0.22 12.91
C GLU A 189 19.33 -1.14 12.63
N GLY A 190 19.09 -2.11 13.50
CA GLY A 190 19.72 -3.44 13.47
C GLY A 190 19.98 -3.95 14.87
N ILE A 191 20.94 -4.85 15.03
CA ILE A 191 21.27 -5.46 16.32
C ILE A 191 22.75 -5.32 16.67
N MET A 192 23.04 -5.33 17.96
CA MET A 192 24.38 -5.34 18.53
C MET A 192 24.66 -6.72 19.14
N LEU A 193 25.82 -7.30 18.87
CA LEU A 193 26.28 -8.56 19.45
C LEU A 193 27.46 -8.31 20.40
N LYS A 194 27.42 -8.90 21.59
CA LYS A 194 28.38 -8.66 22.68
C LYS A 194 28.91 -9.98 23.24
N HIS A 195 30.23 -10.10 23.33
CA HIS A 195 30.86 -11.30 23.88
C HIS A 195 30.57 -11.41 25.39
N PRO A 196 30.16 -12.58 25.92
CA PRO A 196 29.63 -12.71 27.28
C PRO A 196 30.64 -12.38 28.39
N THR A 197 31.91 -12.71 28.18
CA THR A 197 32.96 -12.63 29.22
C THR A 197 34.06 -11.62 28.93
N ALA A 198 34.02 -10.93 27.79
CA ALA A 198 35.10 -10.02 27.41
C ALA A 198 35.04 -8.71 28.19
N LEU A 199 36.20 -8.16 28.51
CA LEU A 199 36.33 -6.81 29.08
C LEU A 199 36.05 -5.74 28.00
N CYS A 200 35.57 -4.57 28.43
CA CYS A 200 35.39 -3.43 27.56
C CYS A 200 36.74 -2.90 27.07
N GLU A 201 36.89 -2.76 25.75
CA GLU A 201 38.09 -2.17 25.15
C GLU A 201 37.83 -0.71 24.76
N LYS A 202 38.77 0.21 25.04
CA LYS A 202 38.69 1.62 24.62
C LYS A 202 39.07 1.85 23.15
N LYS A 203 38.70 0.92 22.26
CA LYS A 203 39.01 0.92 20.82
C LYS A 203 37.93 0.20 20.02
N ARG A 204 38.13 0.10 18.70
CA ARG A 204 37.32 -0.79 17.86
C ARG A 204 37.61 -2.25 18.19
N SER A 205 36.60 -2.95 18.68
CA SER A 205 36.73 -4.25 19.31
C SER A 205 36.12 -5.36 18.47
N SER A 206 36.73 -6.54 18.48
CA SER A 206 36.09 -7.75 17.94
C SER A 206 35.08 -8.37 18.90
N PHE A 207 35.03 -7.93 20.16
CA PHE A 207 34.10 -8.42 21.19
C PHE A 207 32.74 -7.69 21.19
N LEU A 208 32.60 -6.67 20.33
CA LEU A 208 31.40 -5.89 20.13
C LEU A 208 31.15 -5.78 18.62
N LEU A 209 30.07 -6.37 18.14
CA LEU A 209 29.73 -6.39 16.72
C LEU A 209 28.37 -5.72 16.49
N LYS A 210 28.16 -5.24 15.26
CA LYS A 210 26.87 -4.71 14.80
C LYS A 210 26.44 -5.45 13.53
N PHE A 211 25.16 -5.80 13.46
CA PHE A 211 24.54 -6.43 12.31
C PHE A 211 23.35 -5.57 11.86
N LYS A 212 23.41 -5.09 10.62
CA LYS A 212 22.47 -4.11 10.06
C LYS A 212 22.29 -4.36 8.57
N PRO A 213 21.14 -3.98 7.98
CA PRO A 213 20.93 -4.17 6.55
C PRO A 213 21.97 -3.38 5.76
N LYS A 214 22.48 -4.04 4.71
CA LYS A 214 23.38 -3.46 3.72
C LYS A 214 22.70 -3.58 2.38
N PHE A 215 22.31 -2.45 1.84
CA PHE A 215 21.76 -2.39 0.49
C PHE A 215 22.90 -2.11 -0.48
N ASP A 216 22.88 -2.75 -1.64
CA ASP A 216 23.69 -2.35 -2.79
C ASP A 216 22.80 -1.77 -3.88
N ALA A 217 23.41 -0.94 -4.72
CA ALA A 217 22.79 -0.33 -5.89
C ALA A 217 23.87 -0.02 -6.93
N GLU A 218 23.44 0.26 -8.15
CA GLU A 218 24.30 0.74 -9.22
C GLU A 218 24.30 2.27 -9.32
N GLY A 219 25.44 2.82 -9.69
CA GLY A 219 25.61 4.24 -9.98
C GLY A 219 26.57 4.43 -11.15
N VAL A 220 26.39 5.53 -11.87
CA VAL A 220 27.30 5.92 -12.96
C VAL A 220 28.22 7.04 -12.48
N ILE A 221 29.52 6.91 -12.77
CA ILE A 221 30.52 7.92 -12.46
C ILE A 221 30.28 9.15 -13.33
N VAL A 222 30.03 10.29 -12.71
CA VAL A 222 29.84 11.60 -13.36
C VAL A 222 30.98 12.58 -13.05
N GLY A 223 31.86 12.24 -12.12
CA GLY A 223 33.02 13.06 -11.78
C GLY A 223 33.89 12.45 -10.69
N TYR A 224 34.85 13.24 -10.22
CA TYR A 224 35.86 12.82 -9.25
C TYR A 224 36.04 13.87 -8.16
N LYS A 225 36.44 13.42 -6.98
CA LYS A 225 36.86 14.27 -5.88
C LYS A 225 38.27 13.90 -5.44
N ASP A 226 39.15 14.89 -5.33
CA ASP A 226 40.53 14.70 -4.94
C ASP A 226 40.67 14.18 -3.50
N GLY A 227 41.67 13.34 -3.28
CA GLY A 227 42.03 12.84 -1.97
C GLY A 227 42.72 13.90 -1.13
N THR A 228 42.75 13.68 0.18
CA THR A 228 43.44 14.54 1.14
C THR A 228 44.30 13.69 2.08
N GLY A 229 45.30 14.31 2.71
CA GLY A 229 46.21 13.62 3.63
C GLY A 229 47.03 12.55 2.91
N LYS A 230 46.93 11.29 3.33
CA LYS A 230 47.69 10.19 2.72
C LYS A 230 47.30 9.86 1.27
N TYR A 231 46.19 10.41 0.77
CA TYR A 231 45.73 10.25 -0.61
C TYR A 231 45.83 11.56 -1.40
N ASP A 232 46.63 12.52 -0.94
CA ASP A 232 46.87 13.77 -1.67
C ASP A 232 47.47 13.46 -3.06
N GLY A 233 46.94 14.12 -4.09
CA GLY A 233 47.28 13.81 -5.49
C GLY A 233 46.64 12.54 -6.08
N MET A 234 45.85 11.79 -5.31
CA MET A 234 45.15 10.57 -5.75
C MET A 234 43.63 10.75 -5.71
N LEU A 235 42.86 9.77 -6.19
CA LEU A 235 41.40 9.79 -6.05
C LEU A 235 40.97 9.74 -4.58
N GLY A 236 40.16 10.69 -4.15
CA GLY A 236 39.48 10.68 -2.85
C GLY A 236 38.20 9.86 -2.89
N ALA A 237 37.31 10.20 -3.84
CA ALA A 237 36.01 9.57 -4.06
C ALA A 237 35.54 9.71 -5.51
N PHE A 238 34.74 8.75 -5.99
CA PHE A 238 33.96 8.92 -7.22
C PHE A 238 32.72 9.77 -6.92
N LEU A 239 32.38 10.70 -7.81
CA LEU A 239 31.08 11.37 -7.79
C LEU A 239 30.16 10.61 -8.75
N CYS A 240 29.04 10.11 -8.23
CA CYS A 240 28.14 9.26 -8.99
C CYS A 240 26.70 9.79 -8.95
N LYS A 241 25.94 9.43 -9.99
CA LYS A 241 24.48 9.49 -10.00
C LYS A 241 23.90 8.08 -9.84
N PRO A 242 22.78 7.89 -9.11
CA PRO A 242 22.13 6.59 -9.01
C PRO A 242 21.67 6.10 -10.38
N LEU A 243 21.69 4.79 -10.58
CA LEU A 243 21.00 4.15 -11.70
C LEU A 243 19.66 3.60 -11.21
N ILE A 244 18.61 3.88 -11.97
CA ILE A 244 17.24 3.41 -11.73
C ILE A 244 17.04 2.17 -12.60
N ASN A 245 16.68 1.06 -11.96
CA ASN A 245 16.36 -0.18 -12.66
C ASN A 245 14.96 -0.07 -13.31
N ALA A 246 14.91 -0.15 -14.64
CA ALA A 246 13.69 -0.14 -15.45
C ALA A 246 13.35 -1.53 -16.01
N GLY A 247 13.65 -2.59 -15.25
CA GLY A 247 13.49 -3.99 -15.64
C GLY A 247 14.67 -4.48 -16.48
N ASN A 248 14.63 -4.24 -17.79
CA ASN A 248 15.60 -4.80 -18.74
C ASN A 248 16.76 -3.86 -19.10
N TYR A 249 16.80 -2.66 -18.52
CA TYR A 249 17.85 -1.67 -18.70
C TYR A 249 17.93 -0.76 -17.48
N GLN A 250 19.02 -0.01 -17.39
CA GLN A 250 19.18 1.01 -16.35
C GLN A 250 19.15 2.41 -16.97
N VAL A 251 18.59 3.37 -16.24
CA VAL A 251 18.59 4.79 -16.61
C VAL A 251 19.28 5.61 -15.53
N VAL A 252 19.93 6.69 -15.93
CA VAL A 252 20.57 7.61 -15.00
C VAL A 252 19.51 8.45 -14.30
N ASP A 253 19.62 8.58 -12.98
CA ASP A 253 18.85 9.53 -12.20
C ASP A 253 19.09 10.97 -12.73
N ASP A 254 18.03 11.60 -13.20
CA ASP A 254 18.10 12.91 -13.84
C ASP A 254 18.14 14.06 -12.83
N ASN A 255 17.87 13.79 -11.54
CA ASN A 255 17.93 14.84 -10.53
C ASN A 255 19.38 15.33 -10.35
N PRO A 256 19.68 16.62 -10.66
CA PRO A 256 21.03 17.16 -10.50
C PRO A 256 21.49 17.19 -9.04
N GLU A 257 20.57 17.22 -8.09
CA GLU A 257 20.87 17.23 -6.64
C GLU A 257 21.22 15.85 -6.09
N HIS A 258 21.04 14.77 -6.87
CA HIS A 258 21.30 13.39 -6.44
C HIS A 258 22.74 12.93 -6.74
N ILE A 259 23.69 13.86 -6.89
CA ILE A 259 25.12 13.50 -7.00
C ILE A 259 25.68 13.16 -5.61
N PHE A 260 26.31 12.00 -5.48
CA PHE A 260 26.90 11.56 -4.21
C PHE A 260 28.30 11.00 -4.36
N ALA A 261 29.05 11.03 -3.26
CA ALA A 261 30.43 10.54 -3.22
C ALA A 261 30.49 9.06 -2.80
N ILE A 262 31.16 8.25 -3.60
CA ILE A 262 31.48 6.85 -3.31
C ILE A 262 32.95 6.75 -2.91
N SER A 263 33.22 6.21 -1.72
CA SER A 263 34.56 5.99 -1.19
C SER A 263 34.91 4.50 -1.12
N GLY A 264 36.00 4.10 -0.47
CA GLY A 264 36.30 2.67 -0.20
C GLY A 264 37.12 1.94 -1.26
N MET A 265 37.61 2.62 -2.30
CA MET A 265 38.55 2.06 -3.29
C MET A 265 39.92 1.74 -2.65
N ASN A 266 40.58 0.71 -3.19
CA ASN A 266 41.98 0.38 -2.86
C ASN A 266 42.97 1.36 -3.52
N ASP A 267 44.25 1.26 -3.15
CA ASP A 267 45.27 2.22 -3.60
C ASP A 267 45.52 2.13 -5.12
N GLU A 268 45.49 0.91 -5.69
CA GLU A 268 45.64 0.69 -7.14
C GLU A 268 44.57 1.43 -7.98
N ILE A 269 43.29 1.35 -7.58
CA ILE A 269 42.21 2.10 -8.23
C ILE A 269 42.43 3.60 -8.03
N ARG A 270 42.89 4.05 -6.85
CA ARG A 270 43.05 5.48 -6.56
C ARG A 270 44.13 6.15 -7.39
N GLU A 271 45.17 5.42 -7.77
CA GLU A 271 46.26 5.92 -8.61
C GLU A 271 45.83 6.00 -10.09
N ASN A 272 45.07 5.00 -10.56
CA ASN A 272 44.82 4.79 -11.99
C ASN A 272 43.35 4.99 -12.40
N TYR A 273 42.56 5.71 -11.60
CA TYR A 273 41.11 5.80 -11.76
C TYR A 273 40.65 6.40 -13.09
N LYS A 274 41.42 7.33 -13.68
CA LYS A 274 41.04 7.96 -14.96
C LYS A 274 41.07 6.97 -16.11
N GLU A 275 41.95 5.98 -16.06
CA GLU A 275 42.06 4.92 -17.07
C GLU A 275 41.15 3.74 -16.74
N THR A 276 41.11 3.32 -15.49
CA THR A 276 40.36 2.13 -15.06
C THR A 276 38.86 2.38 -14.90
N HIS A 277 38.47 3.59 -14.50
CA HIS A 277 37.11 4.03 -14.17
C HIS A 277 36.81 5.43 -14.73
N PRO A 278 36.88 5.63 -16.06
CA PRO A 278 36.53 6.90 -16.71
C PRO A 278 35.07 7.30 -16.41
N ILE A 279 34.74 8.57 -16.60
CA ILE A 279 33.34 9.06 -16.55
C ILE A 279 32.46 8.18 -17.44
N ASN A 280 31.22 7.93 -17.00
CA ASN A 280 30.25 6.97 -17.53
C ASN A 280 30.51 5.50 -17.18
N THR A 281 31.56 5.18 -16.41
CA THR A 281 31.71 3.84 -15.84
C THR A 281 30.61 3.56 -14.82
N VAL A 282 29.96 2.39 -14.96
CA VAL A 282 28.99 1.90 -13.96
C VAL A 282 29.72 1.18 -12.85
N VAL A 283 29.32 1.46 -11.61
CA VAL A 283 29.85 0.83 -10.40
C VAL A 283 28.72 0.34 -9.51
N THR A 284 28.92 -0.81 -8.87
CA THR A 284 28.07 -1.22 -7.74
C THR A 284 28.64 -0.64 -6.46
N TYR A 285 27.78 -0.07 -5.62
CA TYR A 285 28.14 0.46 -4.32
C TYR A 285 27.19 -0.03 -3.24
N GLN A 286 27.71 -0.11 -2.01
CA GLN A 286 26.93 -0.42 -0.82
C GLN A 286 26.61 0.85 -0.04
N TYR A 287 25.41 0.99 0.49
CA TYR A 287 24.96 2.17 1.21
C TYR A 287 24.09 1.82 2.43
N ALA A 288 23.90 2.79 3.34
CA ALA A 288 23.15 2.64 4.59
C ALA A 288 21.90 3.51 4.60
N GLY A 289 20.98 3.21 3.68
CA GLY A 289 19.74 3.95 3.45
C GLY A 289 19.95 5.32 2.79
N TYR A 290 18.88 6.08 2.62
CA TYR A 290 18.86 7.34 1.88
C TYR A 290 18.70 8.57 2.80
N THR A 291 19.12 9.75 2.33
CA THR A 291 18.74 11.04 2.92
C THR A 291 17.28 11.36 2.57
N LYS A 292 16.69 12.41 3.18
CA LYS A 292 15.35 12.90 2.79
C LYS A 292 15.27 13.33 1.32
N ALA A 293 16.40 13.74 0.75
CA ALA A 293 16.53 14.09 -0.66
C ALA A 293 16.88 12.86 -1.52
N GLY A 294 16.66 11.62 -1.06
CA GLY A 294 16.90 10.42 -1.88
C GLY A 294 18.36 10.08 -2.13
N ILE A 295 19.32 10.70 -1.43
CA ILE A 295 20.75 10.50 -1.68
C ILE A 295 21.29 9.33 -0.84
N PRO A 296 22.01 8.35 -1.42
CA PRO A 296 22.61 7.25 -0.66
C PRO A 296 23.56 7.72 0.46
N ARG A 297 23.38 7.20 1.67
CA ARG A 297 24.27 7.50 2.82
C ARG A 297 25.41 6.51 2.92
N PHE A 298 26.62 7.03 3.18
CA PHE A 298 27.82 6.22 3.43
C PHE A 298 28.12 5.22 2.28
N ALA A 299 28.06 5.69 1.04
CA ALA A 299 28.30 4.86 -0.13
C ALA A 299 29.76 4.38 -0.19
N ASN A 300 29.95 3.07 -0.32
CA ASN A 300 31.25 2.42 -0.47
C ASN A 300 31.29 1.62 -1.75
N TYR A 301 32.36 1.79 -2.52
CA TYR A 301 32.64 1.09 -3.76
C TYR A 301 32.76 -0.42 -3.50
N LEU A 302 32.11 -1.21 -4.37
CA LEU A 302 32.25 -2.66 -4.38
C LEU A 302 33.01 -3.14 -5.61
N ARG A 303 32.49 -2.81 -6.81
CA ARG A 303 33.04 -3.29 -8.08
C ARG A 303 32.60 -2.44 -9.27
N LYS A 304 33.37 -2.51 -10.35
CA LYS A 304 33.01 -2.02 -11.69
C LYS A 304 32.00 -2.96 -12.34
N ARG A 305 31.11 -2.44 -13.19
CA ARG A 305 30.09 -3.18 -13.94
C ARG A 305 30.21 -2.84 -15.42
N ASP A 306 30.63 -3.83 -16.20
CA ASP A 306 30.75 -3.71 -17.67
C ASP A 306 29.56 -4.38 -18.39
N ASP A 307 28.69 -5.04 -17.63
CA ASP A 307 27.50 -5.77 -18.07
C ASP A 307 26.22 -4.92 -18.11
N VAL A 308 26.27 -3.69 -17.60
CA VAL A 308 25.12 -2.80 -17.48
C VAL A 308 25.07 -1.84 -18.68
N VAL A 309 23.97 -1.91 -19.45
CA VAL A 309 23.70 -0.99 -20.55
C VAL A 309 22.80 0.16 -20.05
N ILE A 310 23.33 1.38 -20.09
CA ILE A 310 22.56 2.61 -19.85
C ILE A 310 21.87 2.99 -21.17
N LYS A 311 20.55 3.23 -21.13
CA LYS A 311 19.80 3.75 -22.30
C LYS A 311 19.40 5.21 -22.07
N ASP A 312 19.56 6.05 -23.10
CA ASP A 312 18.97 7.38 -23.13
C ASP A 312 17.44 7.27 -23.07
N LYS A 313 16.79 8.18 -22.33
CA LYS A 313 15.33 8.20 -22.16
C LYS A 313 14.63 8.16 -23.52
N SER A 314 14.02 7.03 -23.86
CA SER A 314 12.99 6.97 -24.92
C SER A 314 11.65 7.40 -24.33
N PRO A 315 10.83 8.22 -25.03
CA PRO A 315 9.67 8.92 -24.49
C PRO A 315 8.39 8.07 -24.39
N ASN A 316 8.49 6.81 -23.95
CA ASN A 316 7.31 6.02 -23.64
C ASN A 316 7.02 6.10 -22.14
N LYS A 317 5.90 6.77 -21.80
CA LYS A 317 5.33 6.84 -20.45
C LYS A 317 5.33 5.47 -19.79
N CYS A 318 5.95 5.36 -18.62
CA CYS A 318 5.88 4.13 -17.82
C CYS A 318 4.62 4.19 -16.96
N VAL A 319 3.76 3.18 -17.04
CA VAL A 319 2.49 3.11 -16.29
C VAL A 319 2.32 1.78 -15.56
N ASP A 320 3.39 0.98 -15.46
CA ASP A 320 3.35 -0.38 -14.95
C ASP A 320 3.05 -0.42 -13.45
N VAL A 321 3.63 0.51 -12.68
CA VAL A 321 3.38 0.63 -11.25
C VAL A 321 1.97 1.12 -10.99
N ARG A 322 1.52 2.14 -11.73
CA ARG A 322 0.14 2.63 -11.69
C ARG A 322 -0.84 1.51 -12.03
N ASN A 323 -0.57 0.74 -13.08
CA ASN A 323 -1.39 -0.39 -13.49
C ASN A 323 -1.42 -1.49 -12.41
N ASN A 324 -0.29 -1.76 -11.75
CA ASN A 324 -0.25 -2.68 -10.62
C ASN A 324 -1.10 -2.20 -9.43
N ILE A 325 -1.01 -0.92 -9.08
CA ILE A 325 -1.84 -0.31 -8.02
C ILE A 325 -3.32 -0.45 -8.37
N ILE A 326 -3.70 -0.16 -9.62
CA ILE A 326 -5.07 -0.35 -10.11
C ILE A 326 -5.49 -1.82 -9.98
N ASN A 327 -4.63 -2.77 -10.34
CA ASN A 327 -4.91 -4.20 -10.22
C ASN A 327 -5.14 -4.64 -8.76
N VAL A 328 -4.30 -4.18 -7.82
CA VAL A 328 -4.48 -4.45 -6.39
C VAL A 328 -5.78 -3.84 -5.89
N PHE A 329 -6.06 -2.59 -6.23
CA PHE A 329 -7.28 -1.89 -5.82
C PHE A 329 -8.55 -2.55 -6.39
N ASN A 330 -8.49 -3.07 -7.61
CA ASN A 330 -9.58 -3.85 -8.21
C ASN A 330 -9.89 -5.12 -7.40
N LYS A 331 -8.86 -5.87 -7.00
CA LYS A 331 -9.03 -7.08 -6.15
C LYS A 331 -9.66 -6.74 -4.80
N ILE A 332 -9.18 -5.66 -4.16
CA ILE A 332 -9.71 -5.21 -2.86
C ILE A 332 -11.15 -4.70 -2.99
N SER A 333 -11.45 -3.94 -4.04
CA SER A 333 -12.81 -3.47 -4.34
C SER A 333 -13.75 -4.65 -4.51
N LYS A 334 -13.35 -5.66 -5.29
CA LYS A 334 -14.12 -6.89 -5.50
C LYS A 334 -14.41 -7.59 -4.17
N TYR A 335 -13.41 -7.76 -3.31
CA TYR A 335 -13.57 -8.35 -1.98
C TYR A 335 -14.61 -7.63 -1.12
N TYR A 336 -14.52 -6.29 -1.01
CA TYR A 336 -15.49 -5.52 -0.23
C TYR A 336 -16.90 -5.63 -0.81
N LYS A 337 -17.04 -5.62 -2.13
CA LYS A 337 -18.32 -5.80 -2.81
C LYS A 337 -18.96 -7.16 -2.48
N ILE A 338 -18.18 -8.24 -2.59
CA ILE A 338 -18.62 -9.61 -2.26
C ILE A 338 -19.05 -9.69 -0.79
N ASN A 339 -18.35 -8.99 0.10
CA ASN A 339 -18.67 -8.99 1.53
C ASN A 339 -19.75 -7.96 1.93
N GLY A 340 -20.39 -7.29 0.96
CA GLY A 340 -21.51 -6.37 1.18
C GLY A 340 -21.11 -4.94 1.58
N ASP A 341 -19.82 -4.63 1.69
CA ASP A 341 -19.32 -3.28 2.01
C ASP A 341 -19.23 -2.41 0.73
N SER A 342 -20.41 -2.00 0.25
CA SER A 342 -20.55 -1.21 -0.98
C SER A 342 -19.90 0.18 -0.88
N ILE A 343 -19.78 0.73 0.33
CA ILE A 343 -19.16 2.04 0.56
C ILE A 343 -17.65 1.92 0.34
N LYS A 344 -16.98 0.95 0.98
CA LYS A 344 -15.54 0.75 0.76
C LYS A 344 -15.24 0.34 -0.67
N SER A 345 -16.04 -0.56 -1.27
CA SER A 345 -15.88 -0.90 -2.69
C SER A 345 -15.88 0.35 -3.57
N ARG A 346 -16.85 1.27 -3.38
CA ARG A 346 -16.92 2.54 -4.12
C ARG A 346 -15.71 3.45 -3.85
N SER A 347 -15.20 3.49 -2.63
CA SER A 347 -13.99 4.26 -2.29
C SER A 347 -12.76 3.78 -3.08
N TYR A 348 -12.54 2.47 -3.24
CA TYR A 348 -11.44 1.96 -4.06
C TYR A 348 -11.64 2.25 -5.55
N LEU A 349 -12.88 2.13 -6.07
CA LEU A 349 -13.19 2.48 -7.46
C LEU A 349 -12.92 3.97 -7.74
N LYS A 350 -13.30 4.87 -6.83
CA LYS A 350 -12.95 6.29 -6.93
C LYS A 350 -11.43 6.52 -6.96
N GLY A 351 -10.69 5.79 -6.14
CA GLY A 351 -9.22 5.81 -6.15
C GLY A 351 -8.62 5.33 -7.47
N ILE A 352 -9.18 4.27 -8.08
CA ILE A 352 -8.77 3.77 -9.39
C ILE A 352 -9.00 4.82 -10.48
N GLU A 353 -10.17 5.46 -10.50
CA GLU A 353 -10.47 6.50 -11.49
C GLU A 353 -9.52 7.70 -11.36
N ALA A 354 -9.21 8.11 -10.13
CA ALA A 354 -8.22 9.15 -9.87
C ALA A 354 -6.81 8.75 -10.35
N LEU A 355 -6.40 7.50 -10.12
CA LEU A 355 -5.09 6.99 -10.55
C LEU A 355 -4.96 6.91 -12.08
N LYS A 356 -6.06 6.64 -12.81
CA LYS A 356 -6.04 6.61 -14.28
C LYS A 356 -5.66 7.97 -14.90
N LEU A 357 -5.89 9.07 -14.19
CA LEU A 357 -5.50 10.43 -14.62
C LEU A 357 -4.00 10.68 -14.48
N VAL A 358 -3.29 9.84 -13.73
CA VAL A 358 -1.83 9.90 -13.62
C VAL A 358 -1.22 9.33 -14.90
N GLY A 359 -0.51 10.18 -15.63
CA GLY A 359 0.01 9.86 -16.96
C GLY A 359 1.31 9.06 -16.96
N ASP A 360 2.08 9.12 -15.87
CA ASP A 360 3.38 8.47 -15.74
C ASP A 360 3.64 8.04 -14.28
N ASP A 361 4.28 6.89 -14.08
CA ASP A 361 4.63 6.35 -12.78
C ASP A 361 5.53 7.30 -11.95
N ILE A 362 6.31 8.16 -12.62
CA ILE A 362 7.12 9.17 -11.93
C ILE A 362 6.25 10.15 -11.14
N ASP A 363 5.01 10.39 -11.59
CA ASP A 363 4.06 11.27 -10.94
C ASP A 363 3.33 10.61 -9.77
N LEU A 364 3.54 9.31 -9.50
CA LEU A 364 3.00 8.60 -8.33
C LEU A 364 3.73 8.98 -7.03
N THR A 365 3.99 10.27 -6.81
CA THR A 365 4.57 10.78 -5.57
C THR A 365 3.47 11.01 -4.54
N LYS A 366 3.80 10.88 -3.24
CA LYS A 366 2.84 11.14 -2.16
C LYS A 366 2.17 12.51 -2.29
N GLN A 367 2.93 13.53 -2.71
CA GLN A 367 2.47 14.91 -2.86
C GLN A 367 1.49 15.07 -4.03
N ASN A 368 1.75 14.42 -5.17
CA ASN A 368 0.86 14.47 -6.32
C ASN A 368 -0.42 13.68 -6.05
N ILE A 369 -0.30 12.47 -5.50
CA ILE A 369 -1.42 11.60 -5.20
C ILE A 369 -2.35 12.19 -4.13
N SER A 370 -1.81 12.87 -3.11
CA SER A 370 -2.64 13.51 -2.08
C SER A 370 -3.53 14.64 -2.59
N LYS A 371 -3.24 15.18 -3.78
CA LYS A 371 -4.05 16.24 -4.41
C LYS A 371 -5.19 15.70 -5.27
N LEU A 372 -5.21 14.40 -5.56
CA LEU A 372 -6.22 13.80 -6.42
C LEU A 372 -7.57 13.69 -5.70
N LYS A 373 -8.62 14.25 -6.30
CA LYS A 373 -10.00 14.16 -5.81
C LYS A 373 -10.41 12.68 -5.73
N GLY A 374 -10.87 12.24 -4.56
CA GLY A 374 -11.26 10.85 -4.30
C GLY A 374 -10.19 9.99 -3.62
N ILE A 375 -8.99 10.51 -3.36
CA ILE A 375 -7.94 9.81 -2.59
C ILE A 375 -7.81 10.42 -1.19
N GLY A 376 -8.31 9.69 -0.18
CA GLY A 376 -8.12 10.04 1.23
C GLY A 376 -6.83 9.45 1.83
N PRO A 377 -6.49 9.80 3.09
CA PRO A 377 -5.26 9.34 3.76
C PRO A 377 -5.08 7.80 3.78
N SER A 378 -6.17 7.06 3.95
CA SER A 378 -6.14 5.59 3.96
C SER A 378 -5.80 4.99 2.57
N LEU A 379 -6.41 5.52 1.50
CA LEU A 379 -6.11 5.10 0.13
C LEU A 379 -4.68 5.50 -0.25
N LEU A 380 -4.25 6.72 0.11
CA LEU A 380 -2.89 7.19 -0.10
C LEU A 380 -1.86 6.25 0.55
N GLY A 381 -2.08 5.86 1.80
CA GLY A 381 -1.20 4.90 2.49
C GLY A 381 -1.03 3.60 1.71
N LYS A 382 -2.16 3.01 1.26
CA LYS A 382 -2.14 1.79 0.45
C LYS A 382 -1.53 1.96 -0.93
N ILE A 383 -1.73 3.10 -1.60
CA ILE A 383 -1.08 3.40 -2.88
C ILE A 383 0.44 3.38 -2.71
N MET A 384 0.95 4.03 -1.66
CA MET A 384 2.38 4.08 -1.40
C MET A 384 2.93 2.70 -1.01
N GLU A 385 2.19 1.92 -0.21
CA GLU A 385 2.52 0.53 0.13
C GLU A 385 2.63 -0.35 -1.12
N VAL A 386 1.65 -0.30 -2.02
CA VAL A 386 1.65 -1.07 -3.28
C VAL A 386 2.73 -0.59 -4.24
N LYS A 387 3.00 0.72 -4.26
CA LYS A 387 4.12 1.28 -5.04
C LYS A 387 5.46 0.73 -4.57
N GLU A 388 5.66 0.59 -3.27
CA GLU A 388 6.94 0.19 -2.67
C GLU A 388 7.14 -1.34 -2.68
N THR A 389 6.09 -2.10 -2.40
CA THR A 389 6.16 -3.56 -2.18
C THR A 389 5.61 -4.38 -3.35
N GLY A 390 4.91 -3.74 -4.29
CA GLY A 390 4.17 -4.42 -5.36
C GLY A 390 2.80 -4.97 -4.91
N THR A 391 2.45 -4.93 -3.63
CA THR A 391 1.18 -5.46 -3.08
C THR A 391 0.79 -4.72 -1.79
N CYS A 392 -0.19 -5.21 -1.03
CA CYS A 392 -0.43 -4.71 0.32
C CYS A 392 -0.82 -5.84 1.26
N GLU A 393 -0.52 -5.67 2.55
CA GLU A 393 -0.77 -6.67 3.60
C GLU A 393 -2.24 -7.11 3.61
N PHE A 394 -3.16 -6.17 3.36
CA PHE A 394 -4.58 -6.48 3.28
C PHE A 394 -4.90 -7.47 2.15
N LEU A 395 -4.30 -7.32 0.96
CA LEU A 395 -4.52 -8.21 -0.17
C LEU A 395 -3.92 -9.59 0.09
N GLU A 396 -2.75 -9.66 0.72
CA GLU A 396 -2.07 -10.93 1.04
C GLU A 396 -2.86 -11.78 2.05
N LYS A 397 -3.60 -11.14 2.97
CA LYS A 397 -4.45 -11.81 3.94
C LYS A 397 -5.79 -12.28 3.38
N LEU A 398 -6.16 -11.91 2.14
CA LEU A 398 -7.41 -12.38 1.54
C LEU A 398 -7.29 -13.86 1.15
N GLN A 399 -8.27 -14.68 1.54
CA GLN A 399 -8.42 -16.02 0.99
C GLN A 399 -8.62 -15.93 -0.53
N LYS A 400 -7.86 -16.73 -1.29
CA LYS A 400 -7.93 -16.72 -2.76
C LYS A 400 -9.27 -17.22 -3.31
N ASP A 401 -9.95 -18.09 -2.58
CA ASP A 401 -11.16 -18.80 -3.04
C ASP A 401 -12.32 -18.59 -2.05
N ASP A 402 -12.92 -17.40 -2.03
CA ASP A 402 -14.12 -17.12 -1.22
C ASP A 402 -15.36 -17.75 -1.89
N PRO A 403 -16.01 -18.78 -1.31
CA PRO A 403 -17.19 -19.43 -1.91
C PRO A 403 -18.35 -18.47 -2.18
N LYS A 404 -18.39 -17.32 -1.49
CA LYS A 404 -19.38 -16.27 -1.76
C LYS A 404 -19.30 -15.76 -3.19
N GLU A 405 -18.14 -15.81 -3.84
CA GLU A 405 -17.99 -15.47 -5.25
C GLU A 405 -18.82 -16.38 -6.15
N ILE A 406 -18.79 -17.69 -5.86
CA ILE A 406 -19.56 -18.70 -6.60
C ILE A 406 -21.05 -18.49 -6.34
N PHE A 407 -21.42 -18.33 -5.06
CA PHE A 407 -22.83 -18.19 -4.68
C PHE A 407 -23.48 -16.91 -5.19
N GLN A 408 -22.76 -15.78 -5.24
CA GLN A 408 -23.31 -14.51 -5.76
C GLN A 408 -23.51 -14.49 -7.28
N LYS A 409 -23.01 -15.50 -8.00
CA LYS A 409 -23.31 -15.72 -9.42
C LYS A 409 -24.61 -16.51 -9.63
N ILE A 410 -25.20 -17.06 -8.57
CA ILE A 410 -26.54 -17.65 -8.62
C ILE A 410 -27.53 -16.49 -8.76
N TYR A 411 -28.40 -16.55 -9.76
CA TYR A 411 -29.40 -15.51 -9.97
C TYR A 411 -30.25 -15.31 -8.70
N GLY A 412 -30.44 -14.05 -8.30
CA GLY A 412 -31.20 -13.70 -7.09
C GLY A 412 -30.46 -13.93 -5.76
N VAL A 413 -29.19 -14.35 -5.76
CA VAL A 413 -28.38 -14.51 -4.53
C VAL A 413 -27.45 -13.31 -4.33
N GLY A 414 -27.76 -12.48 -3.34
CA GLY A 414 -26.92 -11.35 -2.92
C GLY A 414 -25.93 -11.67 -1.79
N PRO A 415 -25.10 -10.69 -1.37
CA PRO A 415 -24.08 -10.87 -0.32
C PRO A 415 -24.60 -11.46 0.99
N LYS A 416 -25.82 -11.11 1.39
CA LYS A 416 -26.44 -11.63 2.63
C LYS A 416 -26.67 -13.13 2.56
N LYS A 417 -27.30 -13.62 1.48
CA LYS A 417 -27.59 -15.03 1.28
C LYS A 417 -26.32 -15.85 1.02
N ALA A 418 -25.37 -15.30 0.26
CA ALA A 418 -24.07 -15.96 0.06
C ALA A 418 -23.29 -16.15 1.38
N ASN A 419 -23.31 -15.15 2.28
CA ASN A 419 -22.74 -15.28 3.62
C ASN A 419 -23.44 -16.35 4.47
N GLU A 420 -24.78 -16.45 4.38
CA GLU A 420 -25.57 -17.48 5.05
C GLU A 420 -25.16 -18.88 4.58
N LEU A 421 -25.03 -19.10 3.27
CA LEU A 421 -24.63 -20.40 2.69
C LEU A 421 -23.24 -20.84 3.17
N VAL A 422 -22.27 -19.92 3.21
CA VAL A 422 -20.93 -20.23 3.76
C VAL A 422 -21.00 -20.58 5.25
N LYS A 423 -21.81 -19.86 6.04
CA LYS A 423 -22.01 -20.18 7.46
C LYS A 423 -22.67 -21.55 7.68
N MET A 424 -23.47 -22.00 6.72
CA MET A 424 -24.07 -23.35 6.71
C MET A 424 -23.07 -24.44 6.30
N GLY A 425 -21.84 -24.08 5.91
CA GLY A 425 -20.76 -25.00 5.56
C GLY A 425 -20.66 -25.34 4.07
N PHE A 426 -21.40 -24.65 3.20
CA PHE A 426 -21.33 -24.87 1.75
C PHE A 426 -20.15 -24.13 1.12
N ASN A 427 -19.42 -24.81 0.22
CA ASN A 427 -18.32 -24.22 -0.54
C ASN A 427 -18.56 -24.24 -2.06
N THR A 428 -19.43 -25.12 -2.55
CA THR A 428 -19.78 -25.27 -3.98
C THR A 428 -21.29 -25.36 -4.19
N ILE A 429 -21.74 -25.20 -5.44
CA ILE A 429 -23.15 -25.40 -5.81
C ILE A 429 -23.54 -26.87 -5.66
N ASP A 430 -22.62 -27.77 -5.99
CA ASP A 430 -22.75 -29.21 -5.78
C ASP A 430 -23.04 -29.56 -4.31
N ASP A 431 -22.39 -28.89 -3.36
CA ASP A 431 -22.64 -29.12 -1.92
C ASP A 431 -24.09 -28.78 -1.57
N ILE A 432 -24.61 -27.69 -2.14
CA ILE A 432 -26.00 -27.25 -1.94
C ILE A 432 -26.96 -28.32 -2.48
N VAL A 433 -26.77 -28.73 -3.74
CA VAL A 433 -27.63 -29.73 -4.39
C VAL A 433 -27.60 -31.07 -3.67
N LYS A 434 -26.39 -31.57 -3.33
CA LYS A 434 -26.21 -32.86 -2.64
C LYS A 434 -26.75 -32.85 -1.21
N SER A 435 -26.80 -31.69 -0.56
CA SER A 435 -27.34 -31.57 0.80
C SER A 435 -28.85 -31.75 0.89
N GLY A 436 -29.57 -31.61 -0.24
CA GLY A 436 -31.04 -31.61 -0.27
C GLY A 436 -31.71 -30.38 0.34
N LYS A 437 -30.94 -29.39 0.82
CA LYS A 437 -31.46 -28.15 1.45
C LYS A 437 -31.84 -27.08 0.42
N LEU A 438 -32.63 -27.46 -0.59
CA LEU A 438 -33.09 -26.52 -1.63
C LEU A 438 -34.25 -25.64 -1.16
N ASP A 439 -34.91 -26.03 -0.08
CA ASP A 439 -36.01 -25.31 0.57
C ASP A 439 -35.62 -23.91 1.10
N ILE A 440 -34.32 -23.65 1.29
CA ILE A 440 -33.81 -22.35 1.73
C ILE A 440 -33.78 -21.30 0.60
N PHE A 441 -34.06 -21.69 -0.64
CA PHE A 441 -34.07 -20.82 -1.82
C PHE A 441 -35.50 -20.54 -2.28
N ASN A 442 -35.72 -19.32 -2.80
CA ASN A 442 -36.97 -19.05 -3.52
C ASN A 442 -36.93 -19.63 -4.94
N GLU A 443 -38.09 -19.67 -5.61
CA GLU A 443 -38.23 -20.22 -6.96
C GLU A 443 -37.23 -19.62 -7.96
N LYS A 444 -36.99 -18.31 -7.90
CA LYS A 444 -36.09 -17.63 -8.84
C LYS A 444 -34.62 -17.96 -8.56
N GLN A 445 -34.26 -18.17 -7.30
CA GLN A 445 -32.93 -18.65 -6.91
C GLN A 445 -32.73 -20.12 -7.29
N LEU A 446 -33.77 -20.95 -7.23
CA LEU A 446 -33.73 -22.33 -7.72
C LEU A 446 -33.48 -22.38 -9.23
N LEU A 447 -34.12 -21.50 -10.02
CA LEU A 447 -33.79 -21.32 -11.43
C LEU A 447 -32.33 -20.86 -11.62
N GLY A 448 -31.85 -19.95 -10.77
CA GLY A 448 -30.45 -19.52 -10.76
C GLY A 448 -29.45 -20.64 -10.46
N ILE A 449 -29.85 -21.67 -9.71
CA ILE A 449 -29.05 -22.88 -9.47
C ILE A 449 -29.13 -23.80 -10.68
N LYS A 450 -30.35 -24.04 -11.20
CA LYS A 450 -30.62 -24.93 -12.35
C LYS A 450 -29.86 -24.50 -13.60
N TYR A 451 -29.85 -23.19 -13.89
CA TYR A 451 -29.23 -22.60 -15.08
C TYR A 451 -27.95 -21.84 -14.76
N TYR A 452 -27.23 -22.24 -13.70
CA TYR A 452 -26.05 -21.49 -13.25
C TYR A 452 -25.00 -21.31 -14.35
N ASP A 453 -24.62 -22.39 -15.03
CA ASP A 453 -23.59 -22.35 -16.07
C ASP A 453 -24.07 -21.57 -17.30
N ASP A 454 -25.32 -21.81 -17.72
CA ASP A 454 -25.98 -21.13 -18.84
C ASP A 454 -25.98 -19.60 -18.65
N ILE A 455 -26.49 -19.13 -17.51
CA ILE A 455 -26.60 -17.70 -17.15
C ILE A 455 -25.23 -17.02 -17.07
N ASN A 456 -24.21 -17.75 -16.64
CA ASN A 456 -22.86 -17.19 -16.47
C ASN A 456 -21.99 -17.30 -17.75
N THR A 457 -22.47 -17.98 -18.79
CA THR A 457 -21.78 -18.12 -20.07
C THR A 457 -21.97 -16.85 -20.92
N ARG A 458 -20.88 -16.30 -21.45
CA ARG A 458 -20.92 -15.12 -22.34
C ARG A 458 -21.62 -15.45 -23.65
N ILE A 459 -22.41 -14.50 -24.16
CA ILE A 459 -23.17 -14.61 -25.40
C ILE A 459 -22.36 -13.97 -26.53
N PRO A 460 -21.88 -14.72 -27.54
CA PRO A 460 -21.19 -14.16 -28.69
C PRO A 460 -22.07 -13.17 -29.44
N ARG A 461 -21.48 -12.08 -29.96
CA ARG A 461 -22.23 -11.05 -30.71
C ARG A 461 -23.09 -11.63 -31.85
N LYS A 462 -22.54 -12.60 -32.59
CA LYS A 462 -23.27 -13.28 -33.69
C LYS A 462 -24.54 -13.97 -33.24
N GLU A 463 -24.54 -14.53 -32.03
CA GLU A 463 -25.74 -15.15 -31.46
C GLU A 463 -26.79 -14.07 -31.15
N ILE A 464 -26.37 -12.93 -30.58
CA ILE A 464 -27.26 -11.78 -30.32
C ILE A 464 -27.84 -11.20 -31.61
N GLU A 465 -27.07 -11.17 -32.71
CA GLU A 465 -27.57 -10.75 -34.03
C GLU A 465 -28.72 -11.66 -34.52
N GLN A 466 -28.68 -12.96 -34.20
CA GLN A 466 -29.77 -13.90 -34.52
C GLN A 466 -30.98 -13.67 -33.61
N HIS A 467 -30.76 -13.45 -32.30
CA HIS A 467 -31.83 -13.04 -31.38
C HIS A 467 -32.49 -11.74 -31.84
N GLU A 468 -31.71 -10.75 -32.27
CA GLU A 468 -32.21 -9.45 -32.76
C GLU A 468 -33.15 -9.62 -33.94
N GLN A 469 -32.73 -10.38 -34.96
CA GLN A 469 -33.54 -10.62 -36.14
C GLN A 469 -34.88 -11.28 -35.78
N LEU A 470 -34.83 -12.36 -34.98
CA LEU A 470 -36.03 -13.07 -34.54
C LEU A 470 -36.97 -12.16 -33.75
N LEU A 471 -36.44 -11.40 -32.79
CA LEU A 471 -37.23 -10.52 -31.94
C LEU A 471 -37.87 -9.37 -32.73
N ILE A 472 -37.15 -8.80 -33.71
CA ILE A 472 -37.68 -7.78 -34.63
C ILE A 472 -38.82 -8.36 -35.47
N ASP A 473 -38.65 -9.57 -36.03
CA ASP A 473 -39.67 -10.19 -36.87
C ASP A 473 -40.94 -10.49 -36.08
N ILE A 474 -40.80 -11.06 -34.87
CA ILE A 474 -41.94 -11.32 -33.98
C ILE A 474 -42.61 -10.00 -33.58
N PHE A 475 -41.86 -9.02 -33.10
CA PHE A 475 -42.44 -7.76 -32.62
C PHE A 475 -43.11 -6.97 -33.75
N GLY A 476 -42.49 -6.88 -34.92
CA GLY A 476 -43.06 -6.18 -36.08
C GLY A 476 -44.34 -6.81 -36.61
N SER A 477 -44.58 -8.11 -36.34
CA SER A 477 -45.87 -8.75 -36.62
C SER A 477 -46.98 -8.36 -35.64
N ILE A 478 -46.62 -7.96 -34.42
CA ILE A 478 -47.53 -7.58 -33.35
C ILE A 478 -47.86 -6.08 -33.40
N ASP A 479 -46.84 -5.26 -33.63
CA ASP A 479 -46.91 -3.80 -33.73
C ASP A 479 -46.03 -3.30 -34.89
N PRO A 480 -46.60 -3.13 -36.10
CA PRO A 480 -45.85 -2.68 -37.28
C PRO A 480 -45.29 -1.25 -37.18
N ASP A 481 -45.84 -0.41 -36.29
CA ASP A 481 -45.42 0.98 -36.08
C ASP A 481 -44.48 1.12 -34.86
N GLY A 482 -44.29 0.05 -34.11
CA GLY A 482 -43.40 -0.02 -32.96
C GLY A 482 -41.95 -0.29 -33.35
N ASP A 483 -41.01 0.11 -32.49
CA ASP A 483 -39.59 -0.19 -32.69
C ASP A 483 -39.05 -1.08 -31.57
N LEU A 484 -38.20 -2.02 -31.94
CA LEU A 484 -37.41 -2.85 -31.03
C LEU A 484 -35.92 -2.52 -31.18
N THR A 485 -35.21 -2.38 -30.07
CA THR A 485 -33.77 -2.12 -30.07
C THR A 485 -33.08 -2.97 -29.01
N ILE A 486 -32.05 -3.74 -29.39
CA ILE A 486 -31.18 -4.37 -28.40
C ILE A 486 -30.14 -3.35 -27.92
N ALA A 487 -30.15 -3.05 -26.63
CA ALA A 487 -29.32 -2.06 -25.97
C ALA A 487 -28.07 -2.72 -25.31
N GLY A 488 -27.74 -2.34 -24.08
CA GLY A 488 -26.72 -3.02 -23.28
C GLY A 488 -25.32 -3.01 -23.90
N SER A 489 -24.52 -4.04 -23.56
CA SER A 489 -23.17 -4.19 -24.14
C SER A 489 -23.18 -4.42 -25.65
N TYR A 490 -24.28 -4.94 -26.20
CA TYR A 490 -24.44 -5.15 -27.63
C TYR A 490 -24.42 -3.83 -28.40
N ARG A 491 -25.23 -2.84 -27.97
CA ARG A 491 -25.24 -1.48 -28.55
C ARG A 491 -23.95 -0.71 -28.33
N ARG A 492 -23.21 -1.02 -27.25
CA ARG A 492 -21.84 -0.50 -27.03
C ARG A 492 -20.76 -1.18 -27.89
N GLY A 493 -21.14 -2.08 -28.80
CA GLY A 493 -20.23 -2.70 -29.78
C GLY A 493 -19.29 -3.76 -29.19
N LYS A 494 -19.67 -4.41 -28.09
CA LYS A 494 -18.87 -5.52 -27.53
C LYS A 494 -18.94 -6.77 -28.41
N SER A 495 -17.87 -7.55 -28.40
CA SER A 495 -17.76 -8.86 -29.08
C SER A 495 -18.64 -9.94 -28.46
N ASP A 496 -19.02 -9.75 -27.20
CA ASP A 496 -19.88 -10.63 -26.41
C ASP A 496 -20.63 -9.84 -25.33
N SER A 497 -21.78 -10.37 -24.87
CA SER A 497 -22.62 -9.81 -23.81
C SER A 497 -22.86 -10.80 -22.68
N GLY A 498 -23.37 -10.31 -21.54
CA GLY A 498 -23.76 -11.17 -20.41
C GLY A 498 -25.22 -11.61 -20.48
N ASP A 499 -26.03 -10.76 -21.07
CA ASP A 499 -27.48 -10.86 -21.23
C ASP A 499 -27.89 -10.08 -22.49
N ILE A 500 -29.19 -10.17 -22.79
CA ILE A 500 -29.84 -9.51 -23.92
C ILE A 500 -30.79 -8.45 -23.35
N ASP A 501 -30.48 -7.17 -23.57
CA ASP A 501 -31.28 -6.03 -23.10
C ASP A 501 -32.15 -5.51 -24.25
N VAL A 502 -33.44 -5.82 -24.25
CA VAL A 502 -34.39 -5.44 -25.31
C VAL A 502 -35.23 -4.24 -24.88
N LEU A 503 -35.15 -3.15 -25.64
CA LEU A 503 -36.03 -1.99 -25.47
C LEU A 503 -37.11 -2.02 -26.53
N ILE A 504 -38.37 -1.91 -26.11
CA ILE A 504 -39.55 -1.82 -26.97
C ILE A 504 -40.12 -0.41 -26.87
N LYS A 505 -40.18 0.29 -28.00
CA LYS A 505 -40.79 1.61 -28.14
C LYS A 505 -42.14 1.47 -28.82
N THR A 506 -43.21 1.74 -28.09
CA THR A 506 -44.58 1.70 -28.63
C THR A 506 -45.51 2.61 -27.83
N ASP A 507 -46.56 3.11 -28.46
CA ASP A 507 -47.57 3.96 -27.81
C ASP A 507 -48.52 3.16 -26.91
N ASP A 508 -48.71 1.86 -27.17
CA ASP A 508 -49.61 1.00 -26.41
C ASP A 508 -48.88 -0.15 -25.71
N ILE A 509 -48.90 -0.10 -24.38
CA ILE A 509 -48.31 -1.14 -23.53
C ILE A 509 -48.98 -2.52 -23.68
N ALA A 510 -50.17 -2.61 -24.27
CA ALA A 510 -50.79 -3.89 -24.62
C ALA A 510 -49.91 -4.70 -25.59
N TYR A 511 -49.20 -4.05 -26.52
CA TYR A 511 -48.29 -4.72 -27.44
C TYR A 511 -47.10 -5.34 -26.72
N PHE A 512 -46.55 -4.67 -25.69
CA PHE A 512 -45.52 -5.25 -24.83
C PHE A 512 -46.00 -6.56 -24.18
N LYS A 513 -47.21 -6.57 -23.61
CA LYS A 513 -47.77 -7.78 -22.98
C LYS A 513 -47.96 -8.92 -23.97
N ARG A 514 -48.57 -8.61 -25.13
CA ARG A 514 -48.76 -9.57 -26.23
C ARG A 514 -47.43 -10.12 -26.74
N PHE A 515 -46.39 -9.30 -26.82
CA PHE A 515 -45.06 -9.74 -27.22
C PHE A 515 -44.47 -10.75 -26.23
N ILE A 516 -44.58 -10.51 -24.93
CA ILE A 516 -44.12 -11.49 -23.92
C ILE A 516 -44.91 -12.80 -24.04
N GLU A 517 -46.23 -12.73 -24.21
CA GLU A 517 -47.09 -13.91 -24.41
C GLU A 517 -46.68 -14.71 -25.66
N GLU A 518 -46.44 -14.02 -26.78
CA GLU A 518 -46.03 -14.64 -28.06
C GLU A 518 -44.66 -15.31 -27.95
N LEU A 519 -43.71 -14.68 -27.26
CA LEU A 519 -42.39 -15.29 -27.06
C LEU A 519 -42.45 -16.56 -26.21
N PHE A 520 -43.42 -16.69 -25.29
CA PHE A 520 -43.66 -17.95 -24.58
C PHE A 520 -44.38 -18.99 -25.46
N SER A 521 -45.34 -18.60 -26.30
CA SER A 521 -46.03 -19.55 -27.20
C SER A 521 -45.10 -20.13 -28.26
N GLU A 522 -44.18 -19.32 -28.79
CA GLU A 522 -43.12 -19.73 -29.72
C GLU A 522 -42.00 -20.53 -29.02
N GLY A 523 -42.04 -20.67 -27.70
CA GLY A 523 -41.04 -21.40 -26.91
C GLY A 523 -39.68 -20.70 -26.80
N TYR A 524 -39.57 -19.46 -27.27
CA TYR A 524 -38.34 -18.66 -27.18
C TYR A 524 -38.03 -18.24 -25.73
N LEU A 525 -39.04 -17.77 -24.99
CA LEU A 525 -38.92 -17.56 -23.54
C LEU A 525 -39.13 -18.88 -22.81
N THR A 526 -38.14 -19.28 -22.00
CA THR A 526 -38.13 -20.60 -21.35
C THR A 526 -38.50 -20.51 -19.88
N GLU A 527 -38.15 -19.41 -19.19
CA GLU A 527 -38.38 -19.24 -17.76
C GLU A 527 -38.67 -17.77 -17.43
N GLU A 528 -39.60 -17.54 -16.50
CA GLU A 528 -39.88 -16.21 -15.95
C GLU A 528 -39.09 -15.96 -14.66
N LEU A 529 -38.33 -14.86 -14.60
CA LEU A 529 -37.61 -14.44 -13.39
C LEU A 529 -38.31 -13.28 -12.67
N ALA A 530 -38.87 -12.32 -13.41
CA ALA A 530 -39.74 -11.28 -12.91
C ALA A 530 -40.61 -10.72 -14.05
N ASN A 531 -41.90 -10.50 -13.80
CA ASN A 531 -42.83 -10.00 -14.80
C ASN A 531 -43.58 -8.78 -14.24
N GLY A 532 -43.03 -7.60 -14.51
CA GLY A 532 -43.59 -6.32 -14.09
C GLY A 532 -44.34 -5.63 -15.22
N HIS A 533 -45.11 -4.60 -14.88
CA HIS A 533 -45.98 -3.90 -15.83
C HIS A 533 -45.25 -3.30 -17.04
N LYS A 534 -44.01 -2.81 -16.86
CA LYS A 534 -43.19 -2.19 -17.92
C LYS A 534 -41.88 -2.93 -18.19
N LYS A 535 -41.58 -3.98 -17.44
CA LYS A 535 -40.30 -4.70 -17.54
C LYS A 535 -40.48 -6.18 -17.23
N PHE A 536 -40.01 -7.01 -18.14
CA PHE A 536 -39.89 -8.45 -18.00
C PHE A 536 -38.41 -8.83 -17.84
N MET A 537 -38.15 -9.85 -17.02
CA MET A 537 -36.85 -10.48 -16.84
C MET A 537 -37.05 -11.98 -16.91
N GLY A 538 -36.33 -12.67 -17.79
CA GLY A 538 -36.48 -14.11 -17.96
C GLY A 538 -35.23 -14.80 -18.48
N LEU A 539 -35.42 -16.06 -18.88
CA LEU A 539 -34.48 -16.82 -19.70
C LEU A 539 -35.09 -17.04 -21.09
N CYS A 540 -34.23 -17.05 -22.10
CA CYS A 540 -34.60 -17.36 -23.46
C CYS A 540 -33.64 -18.37 -24.06
N ASN A 541 -34.07 -19.00 -25.15
CA ASN A 541 -33.28 -19.99 -25.85
C ASN A 541 -33.58 -19.89 -27.34
N LEU A 542 -32.55 -19.68 -28.15
CA LEU A 542 -32.71 -19.56 -29.60
C LEU A 542 -32.92 -20.94 -30.24
N GLU A 543 -32.14 -21.93 -29.80
CA GLU A 543 -32.21 -23.32 -30.25
C GLU A 543 -31.93 -24.24 -29.05
N SER A 544 -32.58 -25.41 -29.01
CA SER A 544 -32.60 -26.31 -27.84
C SER A 544 -31.24 -26.82 -27.37
N ASP A 545 -30.23 -26.79 -28.23
CA ASP A 545 -28.85 -27.19 -27.97
C ASP A 545 -27.95 -26.02 -27.52
N LEU A 546 -28.44 -24.79 -27.61
CA LEU A 546 -27.77 -23.61 -27.08
C LEU A 546 -28.08 -23.42 -25.59
N PRO A 547 -27.20 -22.74 -24.82
CA PRO A 547 -27.46 -22.41 -23.42
C PRO A 547 -28.65 -21.46 -23.27
N ASN A 548 -29.35 -21.53 -22.14
CA ASN A 548 -30.35 -20.52 -21.79
C ASN A 548 -29.69 -19.16 -21.53
N ARG A 549 -30.18 -18.11 -22.17
CA ARG A 549 -29.63 -16.75 -22.06
C ARG A 549 -30.54 -15.88 -21.21
N ARG A 550 -29.94 -15.04 -20.37
CA ARG A 550 -30.68 -13.99 -19.67
C ARG A 550 -31.17 -12.95 -20.66
N ILE A 551 -32.45 -12.61 -20.54
CA ILE A 551 -33.09 -11.54 -21.32
C ILE A 551 -33.87 -10.60 -20.40
N ASP A 552 -33.71 -9.31 -20.62
CA ASP A 552 -34.48 -8.24 -20.00
C ASP A 552 -35.20 -7.47 -21.10
N ILE A 553 -36.53 -7.38 -21.01
CA ILE A 553 -37.36 -6.70 -22.01
C ILE A 553 -38.05 -5.53 -21.31
N MET A 554 -37.86 -4.32 -21.80
CA MET A 554 -38.43 -3.11 -21.20
C MET A 554 -39.25 -2.33 -22.21
N TYR A 555 -40.44 -1.91 -21.79
CA TYR A 555 -41.32 -1.02 -22.53
C TYR A 555 -40.98 0.45 -22.25
N THR A 556 -41.01 1.26 -23.29
CA THR A 556 -40.97 2.72 -23.22
C THR A 556 -41.94 3.35 -24.22
N LYS A 557 -42.46 4.52 -23.88
CA LYS A 557 -43.19 5.36 -24.82
C LYS A 557 -42.23 6.10 -25.76
N PRO A 558 -42.69 6.57 -26.95
CA PRO A 558 -41.86 7.34 -27.88
C PRO A 558 -41.24 8.59 -27.27
N ASP A 559 -42.01 9.37 -26.49
CA ASP A 559 -41.55 10.58 -25.79
C ASP A 559 -40.49 10.31 -24.71
N GLN A 560 -40.50 9.11 -24.13
CA GLN A 560 -39.53 8.68 -23.12
C GLN A 560 -38.33 7.93 -23.72
N TYR A 561 -38.37 7.58 -25.00
CA TYR A 561 -37.38 6.71 -25.63
C TYR A 561 -35.94 7.22 -25.53
N PRO A 562 -35.62 8.52 -25.73
CA PRO A 562 -34.26 9.02 -25.59
C PRO A 562 -33.64 8.73 -24.21
N PHE A 563 -34.42 8.87 -23.14
CA PHE A 563 -33.99 8.58 -21.78
C PHE A 563 -33.84 7.08 -21.53
N ALA A 564 -34.80 6.29 -22.03
CA ALA A 564 -34.81 4.85 -21.87
C ALA A 564 -33.64 4.20 -22.61
N ILE A 565 -33.38 4.59 -23.87
CA ILE A 565 -32.26 4.03 -24.64
C ILE A 565 -30.92 4.45 -24.07
N LEU A 566 -30.78 5.68 -23.57
CA LEU A 566 -29.59 6.14 -22.85
C LEU A 566 -29.33 5.28 -21.61
N TYR A 567 -30.36 5.10 -20.77
CA TYR A 567 -30.30 4.27 -19.58
C TYR A 567 -29.93 2.82 -19.90
N PHE A 568 -30.62 2.21 -20.86
CA PHE A 568 -30.46 0.79 -21.16
C PHE A 568 -29.21 0.48 -21.98
N THR A 569 -28.65 1.49 -22.66
CA THR A 569 -27.32 1.37 -23.30
C THR A 569 -26.20 1.30 -22.27
N GLY A 570 -26.29 2.05 -21.17
CA GLY A 570 -25.24 2.08 -20.15
C GLY A 570 -23.86 2.57 -20.65
N SER A 571 -22.74 2.19 -20.03
CA SER A 571 -22.62 1.22 -18.94
C SER A 571 -23.23 1.69 -17.61
N LYS A 572 -23.29 0.80 -16.61
CA LYS A 572 -23.72 1.15 -15.25
C LYS A 572 -22.92 2.33 -14.70
N GLU A 573 -21.61 2.34 -14.89
CA GLU A 573 -20.71 3.39 -14.42
C GLU A 573 -20.96 4.70 -15.18
N PHE A 574 -21.20 4.62 -16.50
CA PHE A 574 -21.57 5.77 -17.31
C PHE A 574 -22.86 6.42 -16.80
N ASN A 575 -23.91 5.63 -16.61
CA ASN A 575 -25.20 6.13 -16.09
C ASN A 575 -25.05 6.76 -14.70
N GLN A 576 -24.25 6.18 -13.81
CA GLN A 576 -24.00 6.75 -12.48
C GLN A 576 -23.32 8.12 -12.56
N LYS A 577 -22.30 8.26 -13.42
CA LYS A 577 -21.60 9.53 -13.63
C LYS A 577 -22.52 10.57 -14.26
N MET A 578 -23.30 10.19 -15.28
CA MET A 578 -24.22 11.09 -15.96
C MET A 578 -25.34 11.58 -15.05
N ARG A 579 -25.92 10.69 -14.22
CA ARG A 579 -26.91 11.08 -13.19
C ARG A 579 -26.30 12.00 -12.13
N GLN A 580 -25.06 11.74 -11.72
CA GLN A 580 -24.37 12.63 -10.79
C GLN A 580 -24.16 14.02 -11.41
N HIS A 581 -23.73 14.09 -12.67
CA HIS A 581 -23.57 15.35 -13.40
C HIS A 581 -24.90 16.09 -13.57
N ALA A 582 -25.99 15.38 -13.87
CA ALA A 582 -27.33 15.95 -13.90
C ALA A 582 -27.69 16.60 -12.55
N ASN A 583 -27.46 15.91 -11.43
CA ASN A 583 -27.71 16.45 -10.10
C ASN A 583 -26.88 17.73 -9.83
N GLU A 584 -25.62 17.74 -10.26
CA GLU A 584 -24.73 18.92 -10.17
C GLU A 584 -25.23 20.11 -11.02
N LYS A 585 -26.02 19.84 -12.07
CA LYS A 585 -26.69 20.81 -12.93
C LYS A 585 -28.11 21.19 -12.44
N GLY A 586 -28.56 20.65 -11.32
CA GLY A 586 -29.90 20.93 -10.79
C GLY A 586 -31.00 20.06 -11.39
N PHE A 587 -30.66 18.93 -12.00
CA PHE A 587 -31.60 17.99 -12.60
C PHE A 587 -31.51 16.58 -12.00
N THR A 588 -32.60 15.83 -11.98
CA THR A 588 -32.60 14.39 -11.69
C THR A 588 -32.95 13.61 -12.96
N LEU A 589 -32.04 12.75 -13.40
CA LEU A 589 -32.17 11.98 -14.65
C LEU A 589 -32.49 10.51 -14.35
N ASN A 590 -33.55 9.99 -14.97
CA ASN A 590 -33.93 8.58 -14.90
C ASN A 590 -34.27 8.03 -16.30
N GLU A 591 -34.71 6.77 -16.38
CA GLU A 591 -35.08 6.09 -17.63
C GLU A 591 -36.37 6.59 -18.29
N HIS A 592 -37.15 7.42 -17.59
CA HIS A 592 -38.42 7.97 -18.06
C HIS A 592 -38.33 9.44 -18.46
N GLY A 593 -37.34 10.17 -17.95
CA GLY A 593 -37.25 11.61 -18.16
C GLY A 593 -36.21 12.29 -17.27
N ILE A 594 -36.31 13.61 -17.23
CA ILE A 594 -35.49 14.50 -16.42
C ILE A 594 -36.40 15.51 -15.69
N ASP A 595 -36.20 15.65 -14.39
CA ASP A 595 -36.97 16.57 -13.54
C ASP A 595 -36.03 17.54 -12.79
N GLU A 596 -36.57 18.57 -12.14
CA GLU A 596 -35.79 19.43 -11.25
C GLU A 596 -35.22 18.64 -10.04
N TYR A 597 -33.94 18.86 -9.74
CA TYR A 597 -33.28 18.24 -8.58
C TYR A 597 -33.62 18.98 -7.29
N SER A 598 -34.02 18.23 -6.26
CA SER A 598 -34.16 18.73 -4.89
C SER A 598 -33.29 17.93 -3.93
N GLU A 599 -32.62 18.61 -2.99
CA GLU A 599 -31.91 17.98 -1.88
C GLU A 599 -32.86 17.47 -0.77
N ASP A 600 -34.10 17.98 -0.72
CA ASP A 600 -35.12 17.47 0.21
C ASP A 600 -35.77 16.20 -0.38
N PRO A 601 -35.60 15.02 0.23
CA PRO A 601 -36.18 13.77 -0.25
C PRO A 601 -37.72 13.76 -0.21
N ASN A 602 -38.36 14.73 0.44
CA ASN A 602 -39.82 14.88 0.47
C ASN A 602 -40.33 15.99 -0.47
N ALA A 603 -39.45 16.70 -1.16
CA ALA A 603 -39.88 17.70 -2.12
C ALA A 603 -40.58 17.04 -3.30
N ILE A 604 -41.73 17.60 -3.67
CA ILE A 604 -42.37 17.28 -4.93
C ILE A 604 -41.50 17.91 -6.01
N CYS A 605 -40.70 17.09 -6.69
CA CYS A 605 -39.95 17.53 -7.87
C CYS A 605 -40.97 17.89 -8.94
N ASN A 606 -40.94 19.14 -9.43
CA ASN A 606 -41.79 19.51 -10.55
C ASN A 606 -41.23 18.85 -11.81
N PRO A 607 -42.05 18.07 -12.55
CA PRO A 607 -41.64 17.62 -13.87
C PRO A 607 -41.33 18.85 -14.71
N ILE A 608 -40.20 18.85 -15.38
CA ILE A 608 -39.97 19.84 -16.43
C ILE A 608 -40.97 19.49 -17.54
N ASP A 609 -41.78 20.46 -17.97
CA ASP A 609 -42.75 20.21 -19.04
C ASP A 609 -41.98 19.69 -20.26
N PRO A 610 -42.29 18.48 -20.78
CA PRO A 610 -41.63 17.97 -21.98
C PRO A 610 -41.77 18.90 -23.20
N ASN A 611 -42.76 19.80 -23.19
CA ASN A 611 -42.94 20.81 -24.24
C ASN A 611 -42.02 22.04 -24.08
N ASP A 612 -41.38 22.22 -22.92
CA ASP A 612 -40.42 23.31 -22.68
C ASP A 612 -38.99 22.91 -23.11
N ILE A 613 -38.74 21.61 -23.37
CA ILE A 613 -37.46 21.08 -23.84
C ILE A 613 -37.72 19.99 -24.89
N ASP A 614 -37.56 20.32 -26.18
CA ASP A 614 -37.64 19.35 -27.28
C ASP A 614 -36.48 18.33 -27.20
N ILE A 615 -36.70 17.22 -26.48
CA ILE A 615 -35.77 16.08 -26.44
C ILE A 615 -36.27 15.03 -27.43
N ILE A 616 -35.61 14.96 -28.58
CA ILE A 616 -35.97 14.07 -29.69
C ILE A 616 -35.05 12.84 -29.69
N ASP A 617 -33.77 13.03 -29.36
CA ASP A 617 -32.80 11.95 -29.33
C ASP A 617 -31.85 12.01 -28.12
N GLU A 618 -30.94 11.02 -28.02
CA GLU A 618 -30.00 10.96 -26.90
C GLU A 618 -29.14 12.22 -26.80
N LYS A 619 -28.75 12.82 -27.93
CA LYS A 619 -27.85 13.97 -27.99
C LYS A 619 -28.49 15.19 -27.32
N ASP A 620 -29.79 15.39 -27.44
CA ASP A 620 -30.49 16.50 -26.79
C ASP A 620 -30.34 16.45 -25.26
N ILE A 621 -30.30 15.24 -24.68
CA ILE A 621 -30.03 15.05 -23.23
C ILE A 621 -28.60 15.50 -22.88
N PHE A 622 -27.62 15.21 -23.73
CA PHE A 622 -26.24 15.67 -23.54
C PHE A 622 -26.14 17.19 -23.66
N ASP A 623 -26.78 17.77 -24.67
CA ASP A 623 -26.80 19.21 -24.91
C ASP A 623 -27.48 19.95 -23.74
N LEU A 624 -28.62 19.45 -23.22
CA LEU A 624 -29.29 19.98 -22.02
C LEU A 624 -28.38 19.98 -20.78
N LEU A 625 -27.57 18.93 -20.62
CA LEU A 625 -26.66 18.79 -19.48
C LEU A 625 -25.32 19.52 -19.70
N GLU A 626 -25.16 20.24 -20.81
CA GLU A 626 -23.91 20.86 -21.25
C GLU A 626 -22.75 19.85 -21.23
N TYR A 627 -22.98 18.69 -21.82
CA TYR A 627 -22.04 17.57 -21.87
C TYR A 627 -21.76 17.18 -23.32
N ASP A 628 -20.49 16.91 -23.67
CA ASP A 628 -20.17 16.46 -25.03
C ASP A 628 -20.84 15.11 -25.30
N TYR A 629 -21.47 14.97 -26.47
CA TYR A 629 -22.11 13.72 -26.86
C TYR A 629 -21.12 12.56 -26.92
N VAL A 630 -21.40 11.50 -26.16
CA VAL A 630 -20.59 10.28 -26.14
C VAL A 630 -21.32 9.17 -26.89
N HIS A 631 -20.76 8.78 -28.04
CA HIS A 631 -21.27 7.67 -28.84
C HIS A 631 -21.33 6.36 -28.02
N PRO A 632 -22.36 5.50 -28.17
CA PRO A 632 -22.52 4.26 -27.40
C PRO A 632 -21.26 3.39 -27.28
N THR A 633 -20.47 3.27 -28.34
CA THR A 633 -19.21 2.49 -28.36
C THR A 633 -18.08 3.08 -27.51
N LYS A 634 -18.27 4.29 -26.98
CA LYS A 634 -17.33 5.03 -26.12
C LYS A 634 -17.83 5.21 -24.68
N ARG A 635 -19.03 4.69 -24.35
CA ARG A 635 -19.64 4.77 -23.03
C ARG A 635 -19.13 3.71 -22.06
#